data_AF-A0A814R6F4-F1
#
_entry.id   AF-A0A814R6F4-F1
#
_cell.length_a   1.000
_cell.length_b   1.000
_cell.length_c   1.000
_cell.angle_alpha   90.00
_cell.angle_beta   90.00
_cell.angle_gamma   90.00
#
_symmetry.space_group_name_H-M   'P 1'
#
loop_
_entity.id
_entity.type
_entity.pdbx_description
1 polymer ?
#
loop_
_entity_poly.entity_id
_entity_poly.type
_entity_poly.pdbx_seq_one_letter_code
_entity_poly.pdbx_strand_id
1 'polypeptide(L)'
;MQDYYTYGVEIMQDYYTYGVEIMQDYYTMTDSYFMERYITSNLLCKMNSNLHDDNTLIDTSILPDDIFTRVGDDFFFIVKLCAGDSIFNILRIQLVNSARKLLNTADIFAFFQIESEETNAIKVESCFKCKTGQYIVKPGIQASLSYLIRLLKLKFKQEQELKLNQNNEHPLLKSLIKWYQENDSEDTSKSNEFLTSFIDNLVLNLTQSSNRFRYTESIKKIATCLYILGGKQCYEFVRLNLPGTIPNMSTLRDLINQSDMTFAEAEFKFESLKQFHSGFGFYSEDTTGVIPKVEYDSSTNSFIGFATPIVDGIPPKKCYQAHKFDDLRTIYDSNEMAPLLNVHMFQSISTEDAVANFPKPFLLSAYGVTNKFTTMDILRRWMYIFENCLDKGVRVIGFSTDADNKYVSAMRLAGNFFASLPNFKLDRHSHAFRINIPKDWTWFYLNTNQLFLFFQDPVHIVTKWRNRLLSSTADLCLGNDNISMVHIENLINDNTYTKLDHSLTKSDTNPKDRQNYKSCIKLISDDVLNLLYDNVDTKGTFVYLTLLKMIVKAYIDKSTNIGERKSVLKIQKQRMRNFEALTILICFGIESAWCVVFVCRLWWTWLEKTSTRNSSKTGQITGDRKNEINKFFITRPAYISVELNAHNLLYLVLLVKQQDLPKQTLLNIHLFSSQPCESLFRDARSLSSAFSTNINFTVKNFIGRAQKLSILNQMKYNQSKKDLRFPINHKQKHQHSSTSIDQLNEIDNQIGYTTICDTLNQFNINGLNDVSQYVFDILKKNSRLINYSFRTENDIAEEFGLDEENDDNDVDTYAPDQPIDEFLFDCQNDTMSDDEEDILNTLKSNFNGIRILDNINPELKRSYFKVKMNESIKYVHKQSACWLLSNNITKLSNGRLSRVMQQTTNNN
;
A
#
# COMPACT_ATOMS: atom_id res chain seq x y z
N MET A 1 -18.09 71.60 54.03
CA MET A 1 -18.59 70.85 52.84
C MET A 1 -18.42 69.36 53.13
N GLN A 2 -19.11 68.90 54.16
CA GLN A 2 -19.14 67.52 54.64
C GLN A 2 -20.39 67.35 55.54
N ASP A 3 -21.52 67.95 55.10
CA ASP A 3 -22.81 68.00 55.82
C ASP A 3 -24.00 67.68 54.88
N TYR A 4 -23.75 66.95 53.79
CA TYR A 4 -24.79 66.51 52.85
C TYR A 4 -24.93 64.98 52.76
N TYR A 5 -24.28 64.24 53.67
CA TYR A 5 -24.29 62.76 53.66
C TYR A 5 -25.07 62.11 54.81
N THR A 6 -25.74 62.89 55.66
CA THR A 6 -26.48 62.35 56.83
C THR A 6 -27.97 62.68 56.82
N TYR A 7 -28.50 63.27 55.73
CA TYR A 7 -29.94 63.56 55.57
C TYR A 7 -30.59 62.80 54.40
N GLY A 8 -29.80 62.04 53.62
CA GLY A 8 -30.27 61.24 52.48
C GLY A 8 -30.55 59.77 52.80
N VAL A 9 -30.27 59.30 54.02
CA VAL A 9 -30.42 57.89 54.41
C VAL A 9 -31.66 57.65 55.28
N GLU A 10 -32.20 58.66 55.96
CA GLU A 10 -33.44 58.50 56.78
C GLU A 10 -34.74 58.74 55.98
N ILE A 11 -34.71 59.43 54.83
CA ILE A 11 -35.93 59.65 54.00
C ILE A 11 -36.22 58.46 53.05
N MET A 12 -35.25 57.58 52.79
CA MET A 12 -35.46 56.38 51.95
C MET A 12 -35.94 55.15 52.74
N GLN A 13 -35.83 55.12 54.07
CA GLN A 13 -36.28 53.98 54.89
C GLN A 13 -37.78 54.06 55.22
N ASP A 14 -38.35 55.26 55.34
CA ASP A 14 -39.78 55.46 55.65
C ASP A 14 -40.71 55.33 54.42
N TYR A 15 -40.21 55.62 53.21
CA TYR A 15 -40.96 55.36 51.97
C TYR A 15 -41.04 53.87 51.60
N TYR A 16 -40.11 53.05 52.09
CA TYR A 16 -40.08 51.61 51.81
C TYR A 16 -40.99 50.80 52.72
N THR A 17 -41.31 51.30 53.92
CA THR A 17 -42.17 50.58 54.88
C THR A 17 -43.65 50.91 54.66
N TYR A 18 -43.99 52.14 54.27
CA TYR A 18 -45.39 52.55 53.97
C TYR A 18 -45.88 52.06 52.59
N GLY A 19 -44.97 51.78 51.65
CA GLY A 19 -45.29 51.25 50.33
C GLY A 19 -45.52 49.73 50.27
N VAL A 20 -45.05 48.98 51.27
CA VAL A 20 -45.16 47.52 51.32
C VAL A 20 -46.45 47.07 52.03
N GLU A 21 -46.95 47.80 53.02
CA GLU A 21 -48.21 47.44 53.71
C GLU A 21 -49.48 47.80 52.90
N ILE A 22 -49.43 48.79 51.99
CA ILE A 22 -50.58 49.16 51.13
C ILE A 22 -50.70 48.24 49.89
N MET A 23 -49.60 47.60 49.45
CA MET A 23 -49.63 46.67 48.32
C MET A 23 -49.91 45.21 48.71
N GLN A 24 -49.72 44.82 49.97
CA GLN A 24 -49.99 43.43 50.42
C GLN A 24 -51.49 43.17 50.69
N ASP A 25 -52.25 44.18 51.11
CA ASP A 25 -53.69 44.05 51.43
C ASP A 25 -54.61 44.30 50.22
N TYR A 26 -54.12 44.91 49.14
CA TYR A 26 -54.89 45.11 47.90
C TYR A 26 -54.77 43.93 46.91
N TYR A 27 -53.77 43.05 47.06
CA TYR A 27 -53.53 41.93 46.14
C TYR A 27 -54.15 40.59 46.58
N THR A 28 -54.63 40.47 47.81
CA THR A 28 -55.10 39.18 48.36
C THR A 28 -56.61 38.97 48.29
N MET A 29 -57.40 39.94 47.81
CA MET A 29 -58.86 39.84 47.85
C MET A 29 -59.62 39.99 46.51
N THR A 30 -58.94 40.20 45.37
CA THR A 30 -59.63 40.41 44.07
C THR A 30 -59.19 39.56 42.87
N ASP A 31 -58.08 38.80 42.93
CA ASP A 31 -57.57 38.12 41.71
C ASP A 31 -58.02 36.67 41.49
N SER A 32 -58.44 35.93 42.53
CA SER A 32 -58.84 34.53 42.34
C SER A 32 -60.18 34.36 41.62
N TYR A 33 -61.14 35.27 41.81
CA TYR A 33 -62.49 35.10 41.25
C TYR A 33 -62.67 35.74 39.86
N PHE A 34 -61.78 36.67 39.47
CA PHE A 34 -61.87 37.37 38.18
C PHE A 34 -61.07 36.66 37.08
N MET A 35 -59.88 36.11 37.39
CA MET A 35 -59.05 35.38 36.41
C MET A 35 -59.67 34.05 35.97
N GLU A 36 -60.31 33.31 36.88
CA GLU A 36 -60.94 32.03 36.54
C GLU A 36 -62.14 32.23 35.60
N ARG A 37 -62.92 33.31 35.74
CA ARG A 37 -63.99 33.65 34.80
C ARG A 37 -63.49 34.26 33.48
N TYR A 38 -62.42 35.06 33.51
CA TYR A 38 -61.89 35.70 32.30
C TYR A 38 -61.17 34.70 31.37
N ILE A 39 -60.42 33.75 31.93
CA ILE A 39 -59.74 32.70 31.16
C ILE A 39 -60.76 31.69 30.62
N THR A 40 -61.73 31.25 31.45
CA THR A 40 -62.76 30.30 31.02
C THR A 40 -63.69 30.90 29.96
N SER A 41 -64.03 32.19 30.05
CA SER A 41 -64.84 32.89 29.05
C SER A 41 -64.12 33.13 27.71
N ASN A 42 -62.81 33.41 27.72
CA ASN A 42 -62.03 33.63 26.49
C ASN A 42 -61.63 32.32 25.77
N LEU A 43 -61.40 31.23 26.50
CA LEU A 43 -61.12 29.92 25.93
C LEU A 43 -62.37 29.26 25.32
N LEU A 44 -63.54 29.36 25.96
CA LEU A 44 -64.79 28.83 25.41
C LEU A 44 -65.28 29.61 24.18
N CYS A 45 -65.07 30.93 24.12
CA CYS A 45 -65.41 31.73 22.93
C CYS A 45 -64.49 31.44 21.72
N LYS A 46 -63.22 31.06 21.94
CA LYS A 46 -62.28 30.74 20.85
C LYS A 46 -62.33 29.28 20.38
N MET A 47 -62.75 28.33 21.22
CA MET A 47 -62.86 26.93 20.81
C MET A 47 -64.08 26.65 19.91
N ASN A 48 -65.16 27.43 20.01
CA ASN A 48 -66.38 27.21 19.23
C ASN A 48 -66.35 27.78 17.80
N SER A 49 -65.34 28.59 17.41
CA SER A 49 -65.28 29.22 16.08
C SER A 49 -64.41 28.50 15.04
N ASN A 50 -63.67 27.44 15.41
CA ASN A 50 -62.54 26.96 14.59
C ASN A 50 -62.66 25.52 14.06
N LEU A 51 -63.87 25.01 13.85
CA LEU A 51 -64.06 23.61 13.43
C LEU A 51 -64.09 23.36 11.90
N HIS A 52 -63.83 24.35 11.03
CA HIS A 52 -63.90 24.13 9.57
C HIS A 52 -62.93 24.94 8.69
N ASP A 53 -61.64 25.01 9.02
CA ASP A 53 -60.64 25.41 8.00
C ASP A 53 -59.23 24.84 8.27
N ASP A 54 -58.67 24.11 7.28
CA ASP A 54 -57.42 23.34 7.38
C ASP A 54 -56.13 24.18 7.34
N ASN A 55 -56.25 25.52 7.27
CA ASN A 55 -55.11 26.45 7.26
C ASN A 55 -55.12 27.47 8.43
N THR A 56 -55.83 27.18 9.51
CA THR A 56 -55.77 28.02 10.72
C THR A 56 -54.43 27.84 11.44
N LEU A 57 -53.69 28.95 11.60
CA LEU A 57 -52.41 29.03 12.30
C LEU A 57 -52.58 28.46 13.73
N ILE A 58 -52.00 27.30 14.00
CA ILE A 58 -52.03 26.70 15.34
C ILE A 58 -51.08 27.49 16.23
N ASP A 59 -51.62 28.13 17.26
CA ASP A 59 -50.84 28.90 18.21
C ASP A 59 -50.08 27.98 19.19
N THR A 60 -48.77 27.81 18.97
CA THR A 60 -47.89 27.02 19.82
C THR A 60 -47.49 27.73 21.11
N SER A 61 -47.86 28.99 21.31
CA SER A 61 -47.57 29.74 22.54
C SER A 61 -48.34 29.22 23.76
N ILE A 62 -49.40 28.44 23.53
CA ILE A 62 -50.18 27.76 24.57
C ILE A 62 -49.33 26.71 25.30
N LEU A 63 -48.31 26.15 24.64
CA LEU A 63 -47.37 25.21 25.26
C LEU A 63 -46.13 25.95 25.78
N PRO A 64 -45.70 25.67 27.02
CA PRO A 64 -44.48 26.27 27.55
C PRO A 64 -43.24 25.78 26.78
N ASP A 65 -42.20 26.60 26.74
CA ASP A 65 -41.01 26.32 25.93
C ASP A 65 -40.23 25.08 26.39
N ASP A 66 -40.37 24.70 27.66
CA ASP A 66 -39.76 23.54 28.28
C ASP A 66 -40.67 22.28 28.28
N ILE A 67 -41.73 22.25 27.46
CA ILE A 67 -42.70 21.14 27.43
C ILE A 67 -42.07 19.75 27.22
N PHE A 68 -40.94 19.67 26.49
CA PHE A 68 -40.26 18.39 26.22
C PHE A 68 -39.32 17.92 27.34
N THR A 69 -39.04 18.78 28.33
CA THR A 69 -38.26 18.43 29.54
C THR A 69 -39.15 18.15 30.75
N ARG A 70 -40.42 18.57 30.72
CA ARG A 70 -41.40 18.26 31.77
C ARG A 70 -41.80 16.78 31.77
N VAL A 71 -41.87 16.20 32.96
CA VAL A 71 -42.23 14.80 33.19
C VAL A 71 -43.14 14.71 34.42
N GLY A 72 -44.05 13.74 34.44
CA GLY A 72 -44.90 13.50 35.60
C GLY A 72 -45.98 14.57 35.75
N ASP A 73 -46.17 15.05 36.98
CA ASP A 73 -47.27 15.94 37.35
C ASP A 73 -47.25 17.27 36.58
N ASP A 74 -46.06 17.82 36.29
CA ASP A 74 -45.91 19.05 35.51
C ASP A 74 -46.38 18.90 34.07
N PHE A 75 -46.13 17.74 33.44
CA PHE A 75 -46.64 17.43 32.11
C PHE A 75 -48.15 17.21 32.15
N PHE A 76 -48.63 16.48 33.15
CA PHE A 76 -50.05 16.19 33.31
C PHE A 76 -50.90 17.44 33.57
N PHE A 77 -50.39 18.40 34.32
CA PHE A 77 -51.05 19.69 34.52
C PHE A 77 -51.31 20.40 33.19
N ILE A 78 -50.32 20.38 32.28
CA ILE A 78 -50.45 21.00 30.95
C ILE A 78 -51.43 20.21 30.08
N VAL A 79 -51.38 18.87 30.12
CA VAL A 79 -52.37 18.04 29.41
C VAL A 79 -53.79 18.38 29.88
N LYS A 80 -54.01 18.51 31.20
CA LYS A 80 -55.30 18.87 31.76
C LYS A 80 -55.75 20.26 31.28
N LEU A 81 -54.84 21.23 31.24
CA LEU A 81 -55.13 22.59 30.74
C LEU A 81 -55.47 22.62 29.24
N CYS A 82 -54.73 21.87 28.41
CA CYS A 82 -54.85 21.93 26.95
C CYS A 82 -55.91 20.98 26.38
N ALA A 83 -56.15 19.85 27.05
CA ALA A 83 -56.91 18.73 26.49
C ALA A 83 -58.03 18.23 27.45
N GLY A 84 -58.11 18.76 28.66
CA GLY A 84 -59.16 18.45 29.64
C GLY A 84 -58.87 17.22 30.51
N ASP A 85 -59.69 17.04 31.55
CA ASP A 85 -59.55 16.00 32.57
C ASP A 85 -59.58 14.57 32.02
N SER A 86 -60.44 14.31 31.04
CA SER A 86 -60.61 12.96 30.48
C SER A 86 -59.33 12.49 29.76
N ILE A 87 -58.63 13.37 29.03
CA ILE A 87 -57.36 13.03 28.37
C ILE A 87 -56.24 12.89 29.40
N PHE A 88 -56.21 13.76 30.42
CA PHE A 88 -55.29 13.63 31.54
C PHE A 88 -55.41 12.25 32.21
N ASN A 89 -56.63 11.81 32.54
CA ASN A 89 -56.87 10.50 33.16
C ASN A 89 -56.42 9.34 32.25
N ILE A 90 -56.70 9.44 30.94
CA ILE A 90 -56.27 8.46 29.93
C ILE A 90 -54.74 8.33 29.83
N LEU A 91 -54.01 9.45 29.87
CA LEU A 91 -52.55 9.41 29.80
C LEU A 91 -51.92 8.97 31.14
N ARG A 92 -52.53 9.36 32.26
CA ARG A 92 -52.05 9.02 33.60
C ARG A 92 -52.10 7.53 33.88
N ILE A 93 -53.21 6.86 33.56
CA ILE A 93 -53.35 5.41 33.78
C ILE A 93 -52.36 4.60 32.93
N GLN A 94 -51.99 5.10 31.75
CA GLN A 94 -51.00 4.48 30.87
C GLN A 94 -49.55 4.87 31.19
N LEU A 95 -49.32 5.71 32.22
CA LEU A 95 -48.01 6.26 32.56
C LEU A 95 -47.32 6.99 31.39
N VAL A 96 -48.11 7.56 30.48
CA VAL A 96 -47.64 8.43 29.40
C VAL A 96 -47.40 9.82 30.01
N ASN A 97 -46.28 9.93 30.71
CA ASN A 97 -45.97 11.04 31.59
C ASN A 97 -45.03 12.09 30.98
N SER A 98 -44.83 12.11 29.66
CA SER A 98 -44.09 13.16 28.97
C SER A 98 -44.53 13.33 27.51
N ALA A 99 -44.27 14.51 26.95
CA ALA A 99 -44.59 14.83 25.56
C ALA A 99 -43.93 13.85 24.57
N ARG A 100 -42.69 13.42 24.83
CA ARG A 100 -41.96 12.47 23.98
C ARG A 100 -42.59 11.08 23.98
N LYS A 101 -43.03 10.60 25.15
CA LYS A 101 -43.73 9.32 25.25
C LYS A 101 -45.06 9.38 24.50
N LEU A 102 -45.79 10.50 24.64
CA LEU A 102 -47.05 10.70 23.94
C LEU A 102 -46.88 10.66 22.41
N LEU A 103 -45.87 11.34 21.86
CA LEU A 103 -45.59 11.35 20.42
C LEU A 103 -45.16 9.98 19.87
N ASN A 104 -44.59 9.11 20.70
CA ASN A 104 -44.13 7.77 20.32
C ASN A 104 -45.18 6.67 20.56
N THR A 105 -46.34 7.00 21.15
CA THR A 105 -47.40 6.03 21.42
C THR A 105 -48.30 5.90 20.19
N ALA A 106 -48.31 4.72 19.56
CA ALA A 106 -49.01 4.48 18.30
C ALA A 106 -50.55 4.54 18.44
N ASP A 107 -51.10 3.97 19.52
CA ASP A 107 -52.53 4.02 19.83
C ASP A 107 -52.74 4.21 21.35
N ILE A 108 -53.23 5.39 21.71
CA ILE A 108 -53.48 5.81 23.10
C ILE A 108 -54.77 5.21 23.64
N PHE A 109 -55.67 4.70 22.80
CA PHE A 109 -56.95 4.14 23.23
C PHE A 109 -56.93 2.60 23.30
N ALA A 110 -55.84 1.95 22.89
CA ALA A 110 -55.71 0.49 22.88
C ALA A 110 -55.98 -0.16 24.25
N PHE A 111 -55.62 0.52 25.35
CA PHE A 111 -55.83 0.00 26.72
C PHE A 111 -57.31 -0.13 27.12
N PHE A 112 -58.26 0.45 26.37
CA PHE A 112 -59.69 0.25 26.62
C PHE A 112 -60.16 -1.19 26.36
N GLN A 113 -59.33 -2.06 25.79
CA GLN A 113 -59.62 -3.49 25.70
C GLN A 113 -59.44 -4.22 27.05
N ILE A 114 -58.75 -3.60 28.02
CA ILE A 114 -58.51 -4.20 29.33
C ILE A 114 -59.75 -4.03 30.22
N GLU A 115 -60.18 -5.09 30.88
CA GLU A 115 -61.27 -5.10 31.86
C GLU A 115 -60.70 -4.94 33.27
N SER A 116 -60.71 -3.71 33.81
CA SER A 116 -60.37 -3.43 35.20
C SER A 116 -61.30 -2.37 35.78
N GLU A 117 -61.36 -2.26 37.10
CA GLU A 117 -62.17 -1.21 37.76
C GLU A 117 -61.71 0.19 37.33
N GLU A 118 -60.40 0.40 37.22
CA GLU A 118 -59.81 1.69 36.82
C GLU A 118 -60.09 2.02 35.35
N THR A 119 -59.97 1.05 34.43
CA THR A 119 -60.28 1.29 33.01
C THR A 119 -61.77 1.48 32.79
N ASN A 120 -62.64 0.78 33.55
CA ASN A 120 -64.09 0.93 33.45
C ASN A 120 -64.56 2.32 33.89
N ALA A 121 -63.97 2.89 34.94
CA ALA A 121 -64.27 4.26 35.36
C ALA A 121 -63.97 5.27 34.23
N ILE A 122 -62.81 5.14 33.57
CA ILE A 122 -62.41 6.03 32.47
C ILE A 122 -63.28 5.79 31.23
N LYS A 123 -63.69 4.55 30.93
CA LYS A 123 -64.61 4.24 29.81
C LYS A 123 -65.97 4.91 29.99
N VAL A 124 -66.51 4.94 31.21
CA VAL A 124 -67.78 5.61 31.50
C VAL A 124 -67.68 7.12 31.25
N GLU A 125 -66.55 7.73 31.62
CA GLU A 125 -66.32 9.15 31.40
C GLU A 125 -66.05 9.48 29.92
N SER A 126 -65.28 8.64 29.24
CA SER A 126 -64.65 8.98 27.95
C SER A 126 -65.29 8.34 26.71
N CYS A 127 -66.21 7.39 26.89
CA CYS A 127 -66.82 6.64 25.79
C CYS A 127 -68.36 6.65 25.85
N PHE A 128 -68.99 6.35 24.72
CA PHE A 128 -70.39 5.92 24.64
C PHE A 128 -70.46 4.40 24.79
N LYS A 129 -71.37 3.90 25.64
CA LYS A 129 -71.67 2.47 25.75
C LYS A 129 -72.78 2.12 24.76
N CYS A 130 -72.46 1.34 23.73
CA CYS A 130 -73.42 0.85 22.76
C CYS A 130 -74.34 -0.21 23.38
N LYS A 131 -75.53 -0.40 22.80
CA LYS A 131 -76.47 -1.47 23.21
C LYS A 131 -75.85 -2.88 23.09
N THR A 132 -74.83 -3.04 22.25
CA THR A 132 -74.04 -4.27 22.07
C THR A 132 -73.00 -4.49 23.17
N GLY A 133 -72.85 -3.57 24.12
CA GLY A 133 -71.82 -3.61 25.16
C GLY A 133 -70.48 -3.01 24.76
N GLN A 134 -70.28 -2.65 23.49
CA GLN A 134 -69.06 -2.03 22.98
C GLN A 134 -68.93 -0.57 23.44
N TYR A 135 -67.71 -0.12 23.74
CA TYR A 135 -67.40 1.28 24.06
C TYR A 135 -66.81 1.99 22.83
N ILE A 136 -67.34 3.18 22.50
CA ILE A 136 -66.83 4.04 21.43
C ILE A 136 -66.35 5.36 22.05
N VAL A 137 -65.10 5.75 21.81
CA VAL A 137 -64.53 6.99 22.35
C VAL A 137 -65.34 8.20 21.86
N LYS A 138 -65.65 9.13 22.76
CA LYS A 138 -66.37 10.36 22.39
C LYS A 138 -65.55 11.15 21.36
N PRO A 139 -66.13 11.56 20.21
CA PRO A 139 -65.38 12.27 19.17
C PRO A 139 -64.65 13.53 19.65
N GLY A 140 -65.21 14.26 20.63
CA GLY A 140 -64.56 15.42 21.23
C GLY A 140 -63.24 15.10 21.94
N ILE A 141 -63.14 13.94 22.60
CA ILE A 141 -61.90 13.49 23.25
C ILE A 141 -60.86 13.11 22.20
N GLN A 142 -61.28 12.43 21.13
CA GLN A 142 -60.39 12.09 20.02
C GLN A 142 -59.87 13.35 19.30
N ALA A 143 -60.72 14.34 19.10
CA ALA A 143 -60.36 15.63 18.51
C ALA A 143 -59.38 16.42 19.39
N SER A 144 -59.65 16.52 20.70
CA SER A 144 -58.77 17.22 21.65
C SER A 144 -57.39 16.56 21.76
N LEU A 145 -57.33 15.22 21.75
CA LEU A 145 -56.05 14.50 21.77
C LEU A 145 -55.27 14.71 20.47
N SER A 146 -55.96 14.65 19.33
CA SER A 146 -55.36 14.90 18.02
C SER A 146 -54.81 16.33 17.92
N TYR A 147 -55.54 17.31 18.46
CA TYR A 147 -55.10 18.70 18.54
C TYR A 147 -53.85 18.86 19.40
N LEU A 148 -53.80 18.24 20.60
CA LEU A 148 -52.62 18.25 21.47
C LEU A 148 -51.40 17.61 20.79
N ILE A 149 -51.56 16.48 20.11
CA ILE A 149 -50.48 15.82 19.36
C ILE A 149 -49.99 16.74 18.22
N ARG A 150 -50.90 17.41 17.52
CA ARG A 150 -50.56 18.35 16.44
C ARG A 150 -49.77 19.56 16.98
N LEU A 151 -50.18 20.12 18.11
CA LEU A 151 -49.48 21.19 18.84
C LEU A 151 -48.06 20.76 19.24
N LEU A 152 -47.92 19.58 19.84
CA LEU A 152 -46.62 19.05 20.25
C LEU A 152 -45.70 18.79 19.06
N LYS A 153 -46.20 18.23 17.95
CA LYS A 153 -45.38 18.03 16.73
C LYS A 153 -44.84 19.36 16.17
N LEU A 154 -45.66 20.41 16.15
CA LEU A 154 -45.23 21.73 15.69
C LEU A 154 -44.21 22.38 16.63
N LYS A 155 -44.43 22.34 17.95
CA LYS A 155 -43.48 22.86 18.94
C LYS A 155 -42.14 22.10 18.87
N PHE A 156 -42.18 20.78 18.65
CA PHE A 156 -40.98 19.95 18.46
C PHE A 156 -40.16 20.39 17.23
N LYS A 157 -40.85 20.70 16.13
CA LYS A 157 -40.21 21.21 14.90
C LYS A 157 -39.55 22.57 15.13
N GLN A 158 -40.23 23.49 15.84
CA GLN A 158 -39.68 24.80 16.21
C GLN A 158 -38.42 24.67 17.09
N GLU A 159 -38.41 23.76 18.08
CA GLU A 159 -37.27 23.54 18.96
C GLU A 159 -36.06 22.91 18.22
N GLN A 160 -36.32 22.04 17.24
CA GLN A 160 -35.29 21.48 16.36
C GLN A 160 -34.66 22.56 15.47
N GLU A 161 -35.49 23.43 14.86
CA GLU A 161 -35.03 24.54 14.03
C GLU A 161 -34.18 25.55 14.83
N LEU A 162 -34.54 25.82 16.09
CA LEU A 162 -33.77 26.68 16.99
C LEU A 162 -32.42 26.05 17.39
N LYS A 163 -32.37 24.75 17.71
CA LYS A 163 -31.11 24.03 17.99
C LYS A 163 -30.20 23.96 16.77
N LEU A 164 -30.75 23.84 15.56
CA LEU A 164 -29.99 23.89 14.29
C LEU A 164 -29.45 25.30 13.95
N ASN A 165 -29.98 26.35 14.56
CA ASN A 165 -29.53 27.73 14.36
C ASN A 165 -28.45 28.17 15.38
N GLN A 166 -28.28 27.45 16.49
CA GLN A 166 -27.22 27.73 17.48
C GLN A 166 -25.84 27.19 17.08
N ASN A 167 -25.76 26.20 16.18
CA ASN A 167 -24.50 25.70 15.60
C ASN A 167 -24.21 26.35 14.23
N ASN A 168 -23.73 27.61 14.24
CA ASN A 168 -23.49 28.43 13.06
C ASN A 168 -22.17 28.14 12.30
N GLU A 169 -21.39 27.14 12.69
CA GLU A 169 -20.01 27.00 12.19
C GLU A 169 -19.89 26.36 10.78
N HIS A 170 -20.92 25.70 10.24
CA HIS A 170 -20.78 24.92 8.98
C HIS A 170 -22.01 24.99 8.03
N PRO A 171 -22.14 26.04 7.19
CA PRO A 171 -23.31 26.27 6.32
C PRO A 171 -23.49 25.23 5.19
N LEU A 172 -22.40 24.66 4.66
CA LEU A 172 -22.46 23.60 3.63
C LEU A 172 -23.05 22.30 4.20
N LEU A 173 -22.75 22.00 5.45
CA LEU A 173 -23.21 20.80 6.15
C LEU A 173 -24.73 20.83 6.37
N LYS A 174 -25.24 22.00 6.77
CA LYS A 174 -26.68 22.25 6.92
C LYS A 174 -27.45 22.08 5.61
N SER A 175 -26.86 22.53 4.50
CA SER A 175 -27.45 22.37 3.16
C SER A 175 -27.50 20.91 2.73
N LEU A 176 -26.47 20.13 3.02
CA LEU A 176 -26.39 18.70 2.70
C LEU A 176 -27.40 17.86 3.51
N ILE A 177 -27.48 18.11 4.83
CA ILE A 177 -28.41 17.41 5.73
C ILE A 177 -29.87 17.70 5.33
N LYS A 178 -30.18 18.98 5.07
CA LYS A 178 -31.51 19.39 4.62
C LYS A 178 -31.90 18.74 3.29
N TRP A 179 -30.99 18.75 2.31
CA TRP A 179 -31.20 18.08 1.03
C TRP A 179 -31.47 16.57 1.18
N TYR A 180 -30.76 15.89 2.09
CA TYR A 180 -30.97 14.46 2.30
C TYR A 180 -32.32 14.16 2.97
N GLN A 181 -32.65 14.90 4.04
CA GLN A 181 -33.92 14.75 4.77
C GLN A 181 -35.16 15.04 3.91
N GLU A 182 -35.03 15.92 2.91
CA GLU A 182 -36.10 16.27 1.96
C GLU A 182 -36.30 15.21 0.85
N ASN A 183 -35.31 14.35 0.59
CA ASN A 183 -35.34 13.36 -0.51
C ASN A 183 -35.55 11.91 -0.05
N ASP A 184 -35.61 11.64 1.26
CA ASP A 184 -35.72 10.28 1.82
C ASP A 184 -37.15 9.68 1.71
N SER A 185 -38.10 10.38 1.07
CA SER A 185 -39.51 9.99 1.04
C SER A 185 -40.01 9.27 -0.21
N GLU A 186 -39.26 9.11 -1.32
CA GLU A 186 -39.89 8.61 -2.57
C GLU A 186 -39.17 7.59 -3.48
N ASP A 187 -37.94 7.10 -3.25
CA ASP A 187 -37.39 6.08 -4.18
C ASP A 187 -36.34 5.12 -3.57
N THR A 188 -36.79 4.06 -2.91
CA THR A 188 -35.96 3.07 -2.19
C THR A 188 -35.20 2.08 -3.09
N SER A 189 -35.27 2.20 -4.41
CA SER A 189 -34.67 1.21 -5.33
C SER A 189 -33.24 1.53 -5.81
N LYS A 190 -32.70 2.71 -5.48
CA LYS A 190 -31.36 3.16 -5.95
C LYS A 190 -30.53 3.94 -4.92
N SER A 191 -30.81 3.84 -3.62
CA SER A 191 -29.98 4.53 -2.62
C SER A 191 -28.58 3.89 -2.54
N ASN A 192 -27.55 4.72 -2.67
CA ASN A 192 -26.17 4.30 -2.49
C ASN A 192 -25.95 4.01 -1.00
N GLU A 193 -25.94 2.73 -0.62
CA GLU A 193 -25.84 2.24 0.77
C GLU A 193 -24.71 2.91 1.56
N PHE A 194 -23.58 3.18 0.92
CA PHE A 194 -22.47 3.90 1.53
C PHE A 194 -22.81 5.36 1.85
N LEU A 195 -23.47 6.07 0.92
CA LEU A 195 -23.82 7.49 1.09
C LEU A 195 -24.85 7.68 2.21
N THR A 196 -25.86 6.80 2.28
CA THR A 196 -26.82 6.76 3.39
C THR A 196 -26.11 6.52 4.71
N SER A 197 -25.27 5.48 4.80
CA SER A 197 -24.49 5.20 6.02
C SER A 197 -23.56 6.35 6.42
N PHE A 198 -22.98 7.06 5.45
CA PHE A 198 -22.12 8.22 5.69
C PHE A 198 -22.89 9.40 6.27
N ILE A 199 -24.06 9.72 5.72
CA ILE A 199 -24.90 10.83 6.20
C ILE A 199 -25.51 10.49 7.56
N ASP A 200 -25.96 9.25 7.78
CA ASP A 200 -26.47 8.82 9.09
C ASP A 200 -25.40 8.91 10.18
N ASN A 201 -24.17 8.48 9.87
CA ASN A 201 -23.05 8.56 10.80
C ASN A 201 -22.70 10.02 11.14
N LEU A 202 -22.70 10.91 10.14
CA LEU A 202 -22.53 12.34 10.32
C LEU A 202 -23.59 12.89 11.28
N VAL A 203 -24.88 12.67 10.97
CA VAL A 203 -25.99 13.21 11.77
C VAL A 203 -25.91 12.71 13.21
N LEU A 204 -25.66 11.41 13.41
CA LEU A 204 -25.48 10.83 14.74
C LEU A 204 -24.32 11.47 15.49
N ASN A 205 -23.15 11.64 14.86
CA ASN A 205 -21.99 12.22 15.52
C ASN A 205 -22.20 13.71 15.84
N LEU A 206 -22.84 14.49 14.96
CA LEU A 206 -23.15 15.89 15.24
C LEU A 206 -24.10 16.09 16.42
N THR A 207 -24.92 15.09 16.75
CA THR A 207 -25.80 15.12 17.95
C THR A 207 -25.09 14.71 19.25
N GLN A 208 -23.83 14.26 19.17
CA GLN A 208 -23.04 13.77 20.30
C GLN A 208 -21.86 14.69 20.59
N SER A 209 -21.27 14.55 21.79
CA SER A 209 -20.00 15.21 22.08
C SER A 209 -18.86 14.57 21.27
N SER A 210 -17.85 15.37 20.91
CA SER A 210 -16.69 14.93 20.10
C SER A 210 -15.96 13.70 20.65
N ASN A 211 -15.97 13.52 21.97
CA ASN A 211 -15.38 12.35 22.64
C ASN A 211 -16.16 11.05 22.44
N ARG A 212 -17.39 11.11 21.90
CA ARG A 212 -18.28 9.96 21.69
C ARG A 212 -18.48 9.60 20.22
N PHE A 213 -17.81 10.28 19.30
CA PHE A 213 -17.95 9.99 17.87
C PHE A 213 -17.64 8.52 17.57
N ARG A 214 -18.54 7.87 16.83
CA ARG A 214 -18.41 6.48 16.40
C ARG A 214 -18.45 6.43 14.88
N TYR A 215 -17.59 5.61 14.30
CA TYR A 215 -17.45 5.48 12.86
C TYR A 215 -17.69 4.04 12.43
N THR A 216 -18.43 3.85 11.34
CA THR A 216 -18.61 2.55 10.70
C THR A 216 -17.32 2.06 10.04
N GLU A 217 -17.18 0.76 9.79
CA GLU A 217 -15.97 0.21 9.14
C GLU A 217 -15.74 0.77 7.74
N SER A 218 -16.79 1.03 6.97
CA SER A 218 -16.66 1.64 5.63
C SER A 218 -16.08 3.05 5.71
N ILE A 219 -16.49 3.85 6.71
CA ILE A 219 -15.94 5.19 6.96
C ILE A 219 -14.48 5.11 7.41
N LYS A 220 -14.15 4.17 8.32
CA LYS A 220 -12.76 3.96 8.75
C LYS A 220 -11.85 3.60 7.57
N LYS A 221 -12.29 2.68 6.69
CA LYS A 221 -11.54 2.30 5.47
C LYS A 221 -11.33 3.50 4.53
N ILE A 222 -12.36 4.33 4.31
CA ILE A 222 -12.23 5.55 3.50
C ILE A 222 -11.30 6.56 4.13
N ALA A 223 -11.42 6.78 5.43
CA ALA A 223 -10.55 7.69 6.16
C ALA A 223 -9.08 7.25 6.03
N THR A 224 -8.80 5.95 6.18
CA THR A 224 -7.46 5.39 5.95
C THR A 224 -7.01 5.58 4.50
N CYS A 225 -7.85 5.31 3.50
CA CYS A 225 -7.51 5.51 2.09
C CYS A 225 -7.23 6.98 1.76
N LEU A 226 -8.09 7.88 2.22
CA LEU A 226 -7.97 9.33 2.04
C LEU A 226 -6.67 9.85 2.65
N TYR A 227 -6.32 9.37 3.85
CA TYR A 227 -5.08 9.76 4.49
C TYR A 227 -3.83 9.24 3.78
N ILE A 228 -3.84 7.99 3.33
CA ILE A 228 -2.68 7.40 2.65
C ILE A 228 -2.49 8.02 1.26
N LEU A 229 -3.57 8.20 0.49
CA LEU A 229 -3.51 8.70 -0.89
C LEU A 229 -3.42 10.23 -0.96
N GLY A 230 -4.21 10.94 -0.14
CA GLY A 230 -4.26 12.41 -0.10
C GLY A 230 -3.24 13.05 0.85
N GLY A 231 -2.67 12.26 1.75
CA GLY A 231 -1.74 12.74 2.77
C GLY A 231 -2.43 13.49 3.93
N LYS A 232 -1.63 13.85 4.95
CA LYS A 232 -2.11 14.49 6.18
C LYS A 232 -2.89 15.78 5.92
N GLN A 233 -2.43 16.62 5.00
CA GLN A 233 -3.03 17.93 4.77
C GLN A 233 -4.40 17.83 4.10
N CYS A 234 -4.54 16.99 3.07
CA CYS A 234 -5.83 16.71 2.46
C CYS A 234 -6.82 16.12 3.48
N TYR A 235 -6.34 15.17 4.29
CA TYR A 235 -7.15 14.55 5.34
C TYR A 235 -7.65 15.58 6.38
N GLU A 236 -6.76 16.41 6.91
CA GLU A 236 -7.11 17.46 7.88
C GLU A 236 -8.04 18.51 7.26
N PHE A 237 -7.82 18.89 6.00
CA PHE A 237 -8.72 19.81 5.30
C PHE A 237 -10.15 19.25 5.25
N VAL A 238 -10.32 17.97 4.88
CA VAL A 238 -11.64 17.33 4.88
C VAL A 238 -12.21 17.24 6.30
N ARG A 239 -11.39 16.86 7.29
CA ARG A 239 -11.82 16.71 8.69
C ARG A 239 -12.33 18.01 9.30
N LEU A 240 -11.65 19.13 9.03
CA LEU A 240 -12.00 20.44 9.57
C LEU A 240 -13.27 21.02 8.91
N ASN A 241 -13.50 20.70 7.63
CA ASN A 241 -14.66 21.20 6.89
C ASN A 241 -15.89 20.28 6.98
N LEU A 242 -15.71 19.02 7.40
CA LEU A 242 -16.78 18.04 7.60
C LEU A 242 -16.65 17.39 8.99
N PRO A 243 -16.89 18.14 10.08
CA PRO A 243 -16.75 17.60 11.45
C PRO A 243 -17.69 16.42 11.68
N GLY A 244 -17.20 15.42 12.42
CA GLY A 244 -17.97 14.20 12.74
C GLY A 244 -18.06 13.17 11.62
N THR A 245 -17.57 13.47 10.40
CA THR A 245 -17.59 12.51 9.27
C THR A 245 -16.46 11.49 9.29
N ILE A 246 -15.26 11.92 9.69
CA ILE A 246 -14.05 11.07 9.67
C ILE A 246 -13.30 11.12 11.00
N PRO A 247 -12.57 10.06 11.38
CA PRO A 247 -11.84 9.98 12.64
C PRO A 247 -10.79 11.08 12.83
N ASN A 248 -10.45 11.38 14.08
CA ASN A 248 -9.30 12.21 14.39
C ASN A 248 -7.98 11.47 14.07
N MET A 249 -6.86 12.22 14.05
CA MET A 249 -5.55 11.67 13.71
C MET A 249 -5.03 10.61 14.69
N SER A 250 -5.40 10.66 15.97
CA SER A 250 -5.00 9.64 16.94
C SER A 250 -5.69 8.33 16.62
N THR A 251 -7.02 8.35 16.51
CA THR A 251 -7.83 7.19 16.12
C THR A 251 -7.38 6.62 14.77
N LEU A 252 -7.04 7.48 13.81
CA LEU A 252 -6.53 7.03 12.52
C LEU A 252 -5.17 6.33 12.61
N ARG A 253 -4.25 6.85 13.43
CA ARG A 253 -2.97 6.18 13.70
C ARG A 253 -3.18 4.84 14.39
N ASP A 254 -4.10 4.79 15.35
CA ASP A 254 -4.45 3.55 16.04
C ASP A 254 -5.02 2.52 15.05
N LEU A 255 -5.90 2.93 14.13
CA LEU A 255 -6.42 2.07 13.06
C LEU A 255 -5.30 1.52 12.15
N ILE A 256 -4.31 2.36 11.81
CA ILE A 256 -3.16 1.93 10.99
C ILE A 256 -2.25 0.98 11.79
N ASN A 257 -2.01 1.27 13.07
CA ASN A 257 -1.15 0.49 13.95
C ASN A 257 -1.80 -0.84 14.38
N GLN A 258 -3.12 -0.90 14.48
CA GLN A 258 -3.88 -2.12 14.78
C GLN A 258 -4.08 -3.01 13.55
N SER A 259 -3.71 -2.54 12.36
CA SER A 259 -3.77 -3.39 11.17
C SER A 259 -2.75 -4.53 11.26
N ASP A 260 -3.14 -5.71 10.78
CA ASP A 260 -2.25 -6.89 10.64
C ASP A 260 -1.06 -6.63 9.68
N MET A 261 -1.05 -5.46 9.04
CA MET A 261 -0.05 -4.99 8.10
C MET A 261 1.09 -4.20 8.75
N THR A 262 1.20 -4.13 10.08
CA THR A 262 2.37 -3.53 10.78
C THR A 262 3.66 -4.28 10.51
N PHE A 263 4.71 -3.61 10.00
CA PHE A 263 5.99 -4.25 9.69
C PHE A 263 7.09 -3.75 10.62
N ALA A 264 7.87 -4.68 11.20
CA ALA A 264 9.15 -4.37 11.82
C ALA A 264 10.31 -4.67 10.86
N GLU A 265 11.45 -4.00 11.07
CA GLU A 265 12.68 -4.31 10.33
C GLU A 265 13.08 -5.78 10.55
N ALA A 266 13.53 -6.45 9.48
CA ALA A 266 13.99 -7.84 9.48
C ALA A 266 12.90 -8.87 9.86
N GLU A 267 11.63 -8.47 9.96
CA GLU A 267 10.54 -9.37 10.22
C GLU A 267 9.98 -10.00 8.94
N PHE A 268 9.99 -11.35 8.88
CA PHE A 268 9.34 -12.12 7.83
C PHE A 268 7.90 -12.48 8.22
N LYS A 269 6.93 -12.05 7.40
CA LYS A 269 5.49 -12.25 7.62
C LYS A 269 4.91 -13.52 6.98
N PHE A 270 5.45 -14.68 7.34
CA PHE A 270 4.94 -15.95 6.81
C PHE A 270 3.49 -16.26 7.21
N GLU A 271 3.05 -15.83 8.40
CA GLU A 271 1.66 -16.06 8.85
C GLU A 271 0.62 -15.41 7.94
N SER A 272 0.95 -14.25 7.38
CA SER A 272 0.08 -13.54 6.44
C SER A 272 -0.09 -14.29 5.11
N LEU A 273 0.72 -15.31 4.82
CA LEU A 273 0.61 -16.09 3.60
C LEU A 273 -0.61 -17.02 3.57
N LYS A 274 -1.17 -17.37 4.74
CA LYS A 274 -2.38 -18.21 4.86
C LYS A 274 -3.60 -17.63 4.12
N GLN A 275 -3.62 -16.32 3.87
CA GLN A 275 -4.69 -15.67 3.12
C GLN A 275 -4.66 -16.00 1.61
N PHE A 276 -3.52 -16.48 1.09
CA PHE A 276 -3.36 -16.85 -0.30
C PHE A 276 -3.67 -18.34 -0.47
N HIS A 277 -4.85 -18.64 -0.99
CA HIS A 277 -5.39 -20.00 -1.15
C HIS A 277 -4.71 -20.81 -2.27
N SER A 278 -3.73 -20.23 -2.96
CA SER A 278 -3.23 -20.74 -4.23
C SER A 278 -2.29 -21.94 -4.15
N GLY A 279 -1.84 -22.33 -2.95
CA GLY A 279 -0.89 -23.43 -2.73
C GLY A 279 0.51 -23.21 -3.31
N PHE A 280 0.67 -22.30 -4.29
CA PHE A 280 1.92 -21.95 -4.94
C PHE A 280 2.19 -20.45 -4.91
N GLY A 281 3.47 -20.09 -4.87
CA GLY A 281 3.91 -18.72 -5.08
C GLY A 281 5.33 -18.62 -5.62
N PHE A 282 5.70 -17.41 -6.01
CA PHE A 282 7.00 -17.07 -6.56
C PHE A 282 7.58 -15.89 -5.79
N TYR A 283 8.90 -15.89 -5.61
CA TYR A 283 9.57 -14.93 -4.74
C TYR A 283 10.46 -13.99 -5.53
N SER A 284 10.48 -12.72 -5.16
CA SER A 284 11.44 -11.77 -5.71
C SER A 284 12.20 -11.02 -4.63
N GLU A 285 13.50 -10.83 -4.87
CA GLU A 285 14.42 -10.15 -3.97
C GLU A 285 15.16 -9.06 -4.74
N ASP A 286 15.25 -7.86 -4.15
CA ASP A 286 15.99 -6.74 -4.73
C ASP A 286 16.42 -5.71 -3.67
N THR A 287 17.43 -4.91 -3.98
CA THR A 287 17.99 -3.90 -3.10
C THR A 287 17.88 -2.49 -3.67
N THR A 288 17.66 -1.50 -2.80
CA THR A 288 17.64 -0.09 -3.19
C THR A 288 18.49 0.77 -2.27
N GLY A 289 19.10 1.83 -2.81
CA GLY A 289 19.75 2.88 -2.02
C GLY A 289 18.79 3.59 -1.07
N VAL A 290 19.27 3.87 0.15
CA VAL A 290 18.56 4.60 1.21
C VAL A 290 19.47 5.66 1.84
N ILE A 291 18.87 6.62 2.55
CA ILE A 291 19.64 7.59 3.33
C ILE A 291 20.19 6.89 4.58
N PRO A 292 21.52 6.81 4.77
CA PRO A 292 22.11 6.23 5.96
C PRO A 292 21.76 7.09 7.18
N LYS A 293 20.84 6.62 8.01
CA LYS A 293 20.40 7.34 9.21
C LYS A 293 19.78 6.36 10.21
N VAL A 294 20.23 6.47 11.46
CA VAL A 294 19.67 5.70 12.58
C VAL A 294 18.51 6.46 13.23
N GLU A 295 17.40 5.76 13.45
CA GLU A 295 16.19 6.31 14.04
C GLU A 295 15.62 5.35 15.09
N TYR A 296 15.12 5.89 16.20
CA TYR A 296 14.54 5.07 17.27
C TYR A 296 13.08 4.74 16.96
N ASP A 297 12.72 3.47 16.98
CA ASP A 297 11.34 3.01 16.88
C ASP A 297 10.78 2.65 18.26
N SER A 298 9.79 3.44 18.69
CA SER A 298 9.14 3.26 19.99
C SER A 298 8.25 2.03 20.06
N SER A 299 7.76 1.52 18.92
CA SER A 299 6.86 0.36 18.90
C SER A 299 7.60 -0.94 19.23
N THR A 300 8.82 -1.08 18.72
CA THR A 300 9.70 -2.23 18.90
C THR A 300 10.78 -2.01 19.97
N ASN A 301 10.91 -0.76 20.46
CA ASN A 301 11.99 -0.32 21.34
C ASN A 301 13.38 -0.68 20.78
N SER A 302 13.57 -0.47 19.47
CA SER A 302 14.83 -0.74 18.77
C SER A 302 15.28 0.44 17.91
N PHE A 303 16.55 0.42 17.52
CA PHE A 303 17.18 1.39 16.64
C PHE A 303 17.23 0.83 15.21
N ILE A 304 16.63 1.57 14.27
CA ILE A 304 16.48 1.18 12.87
C ILE A 304 17.44 2.01 12.02
N GLY A 305 18.07 1.40 11.01
CA GLY A 305 18.93 2.09 10.05
C GLY A 305 20.42 1.74 10.13
N PHE A 306 20.81 0.87 11.06
CA PHE A 306 22.07 0.15 10.99
C PHE A 306 21.98 -0.97 9.95
N ALA A 307 23.12 -1.37 9.39
CA ALA A 307 23.20 -2.55 8.54
C ALA A 307 22.99 -3.79 9.40
N THR A 308 21.85 -4.45 9.23
CA THR A 308 21.50 -5.60 10.05
C THR A 308 22.44 -6.77 9.74
N PRO A 309 23.11 -7.37 10.74
CA PRO A 309 24.03 -8.47 10.51
C PRO A 309 23.26 -9.66 9.93
N ILE A 310 23.86 -10.35 8.96
CA ILE A 310 23.25 -11.53 8.35
C ILE A 310 23.88 -12.76 9.01
N VAL A 311 23.08 -13.52 9.75
CA VAL A 311 23.51 -14.75 10.43
C VAL A 311 22.85 -15.92 9.74
N ASP A 312 23.65 -16.80 9.12
CA ASP A 312 23.17 -17.91 8.30
C ASP A 312 22.15 -17.49 7.24
N GLY A 313 22.41 -16.37 6.56
CA GLY A 313 21.53 -15.83 5.53
C GLY A 313 20.34 -15.01 6.03
N ILE A 314 20.03 -15.03 7.32
CA ILE A 314 18.85 -14.35 7.88
C ILE A 314 19.24 -13.21 8.82
N PRO A 315 18.61 -12.03 8.70
CA PRO A 315 18.80 -10.96 9.66
C PRO A 315 18.07 -11.26 10.99
N PRO A 316 18.70 -11.06 12.16
CA PRO A 316 18.02 -11.19 13.44
C PRO A 316 17.01 -10.05 13.64
N LYS A 317 15.81 -10.40 14.11
CA LYS A 317 14.78 -9.41 14.44
C LYS A 317 15.24 -8.54 15.61
N LYS A 318 14.91 -7.24 15.56
CA LYS A 318 15.18 -6.28 16.65
C LYS A 318 16.64 -6.31 17.12
N CYS A 319 17.59 -6.45 16.19
CA CYS A 319 19.00 -6.63 16.48
C CYS A 319 19.58 -5.54 17.41
N TYR A 320 19.15 -4.29 17.22
CA TYR A 320 19.70 -3.14 17.91
C TYR A 320 18.73 -2.64 18.97
N GLN A 321 18.86 -3.16 20.19
CA GLN A 321 18.16 -2.65 21.37
C GLN A 321 19.19 -2.15 22.38
N ALA A 322 18.91 -0.99 22.97
CA ALA A 322 19.72 -0.43 24.03
C ALA A 322 18.82 0.02 25.17
N HIS A 323 19.17 -0.42 26.38
CA HIS A 323 18.52 0.01 27.62
C HIS A 323 19.34 1.13 28.29
N LYS A 324 20.66 1.16 28.06
CA LYS A 324 21.57 2.22 28.52
C LYS A 324 22.09 3.04 27.35
N PHE A 325 22.47 4.29 27.63
CA PHE A 325 23.03 5.18 26.61
C PHE A 325 24.40 4.69 26.10
N ASP A 326 25.22 4.10 26.97
CA ASP A 326 26.52 3.56 26.56
C ASP A 326 26.38 2.34 25.65
N ASP A 327 25.39 1.47 25.86
CA ASP A 327 25.09 0.37 24.94
C ASP A 327 24.80 0.92 23.52
N LEU A 328 24.01 2.00 23.43
CA LEU A 328 23.72 2.66 22.16
C LEU A 328 24.99 3.24 21.52
N ARG A 329 25.88 3.83 22.32
CA ARG A 329 27.18 4.35 21.83
C ARG A 329 28.04 3.21 21.29
N THR A 330 28.17 2.11 22.03
CA THR A 330 28.90 0.91 21.56
C THR A 330 28.32 0.35 20.26
N ILE A 331 26.99 0.31 20.12
CA ILE A 331 26.33 -0.08 18.87
C ILE A 331 26.72 0.87 17.73
N TYR A 332 26.69 2.18 17.96
CA TYR A 332 27.04 3.20 16.97
C TYR A 332 28.50 3.12 16.51
N ASP A 333 29.42 2.83 17.43
CA ASP A 333 30.85 2.75 17.15
C ASP A 333 31.23 1.43 16.46
N SER A 334 30.45 0.35 16.68
CA SER A 334 30.77 -1.00 16.18
C SER A 334 30.02 -1.37 14.89
N ASN A 335 29.00 -0.62 14.49
CA ASN A 335 28.13 -0.97 13.36
C ASN A 335 28.05 0.15 12.34
N GLU A 336 28.06 -0.23 11.06
CA GLU A 336 27.84 0.71 9.97
C GLU A 336 26.35 1.00 9.76
N MET A 337 26.04 2.22 9.33
CA MET A 337 24.70 2.57 8.88
C MET A 337 24.40 1.90 7.54
N ALA A 338 23.16 1.49 7.33
CA ALA A 338 22.75 0.81 6.10
C ALA A 338 22.71 1.80 4.91
N PRO A 339 23.54 1.63 3.87
CA PRO A 339 23.41 2.36 2.61
C PRO A 339 22.32 1.78 1.72
N LEU A 340 21.97 0.51 1.92
CA LEU A 340 21.03 -0.24 1.10
C LEU A 340 19.90 -0.81 1.94
N LEU A 341 18.75 -0.98 1.32
CA LEU A 341 17.59 -1.66 1.86
C LEU A 341 17.29 -2.86 0.98
N ASN A 342 17.30 -4.06 1.57
CA ASN A 342 16.89 -5.28 0.90
C ASN A 342 15.41 -5.55 1.12
N VAL A 343 14.70 -5.92 0.06
CA VAL A 343 13.26 -6.16 0.05
C VAL A 343 12.92 -7.49 -0.57
N HIS A 344 11.91 -8.10 0.03
CA HIS A 344 11.50 -9.47 -0.17
C HIS A 344 10.00 -9.50 -0.50
N MET A 345 9.65 -9.84 -1.73
CA MET A 345 8.26 -9.85 -2.20
C MET A 345 7.80 -11.26 -2.55
N PHE A 346 6.55 -11.56 -2.23
CA PHE A 346 5.89 -12.81 -2.54
C PHE A 346 4.74 -12.57 -3.54
N GLN A 347 4.76 -13.27 -4.67
CA GLN A 347 3.71 -13.27 -5.67
C GLN A 347 2.96 -14.60 -5.64
N SER A 348 1.69 -14.59 -5.22
CA SER A 348 0.84 -15.78 -5.31
C SER A 348 0.47 -16.07 -6.77
N ILE A 349 0.49 -17.35 -7.13
CA ILE A 349 0.15 -17.82 -8.49
C ILE A 349 -1.21 -18.49 -8.40
N SER A 350 -2.26 -17.82 -8.89
CA SER A 350 -3.63 -18.35 -8.87
C SER A 350 -3.73 -19.71 -9.57
N THR A 351 -4.36 -20.67 -8.90
CA THR A 351 -4.84 -21.93 -9.50
C THR A 351 -6.22 -21.76 -10.14
N GLU A 352 -6.92 -20.68 -9.81
CA GLU A 352 -8.24 -20.37 -10.35
C GLU A 352 -8.13 -19.68 -11.71
N ASP A 353 -9.02 -20.09 -12.59
CA ASP A 353 -9.20 -19.65 -13.98
C ASP A 353 -9.71 -18.22 -14.14
N ALA A 354 -10.14 -17.59 -13.04
CA ALA A 354 -10.60 -16.20 -13.03
C ALA A 354 -9.41 -15.23 -13.04
N VAL A 355 -8.95 -14.87 -14.23
CA VAL A 355 -7.91 -13.85 -14.52
C VAL A 355 -8.16 -12.49 -13.83
N ALA A 356 -9.40 -12.23 -13.38
CA ALA A 356 -9.82 -10.92 -12.87
C ALA A 356 -9.25 -10.52 -11.49
N ASN A 357 -8.75 -11.45 -10.68
CA ASN A 357 -8.32 -11.17 -9.29
C ASN A 357 -6.97 -11.79 -8.93
N PHE A 358 -5.92 -11.58 -9.75
CA PHE A 358 -4.58 -11.94 -9.30
C PHE A 358 -4.21 -11.13 -8.04
N PRO A 359 -3.86 -11.80 -6.92
CA PRO A 359 -3.41 -11.09 -5.73
C PRO A 359 -2.14 -10.31 -6.08
N LYS A 360 -2.12 -9.04 -5.65
CA LYS A 360 -0.93 -8.21 -5.80
C LYS A 360 0.25 -8.81 -5.03
N PRO A 361 1.50 -8.53 -5.47
CA PRO A 361 2.68 -8.90 -4.70
C PRO A 361 2.56 -8.43 -3.24
N PHE A 362 2.90 -9.32 -2.32
CA PHE A 362 2.90 -9.09 -0.88
C PHE A 362 4.32 -8.86 -0.38
N LEU A 363 4.52 -7.82 0.42
CA LEU A 363 5.81 -7.58 1.07
C LEU A 363 6.00 -8.58 2.20
N LEU A 364 6.99 -9.46 2.08
CA LEU A 364 7.30 -10.47 3.10
C LEU A 364 8.24 -9.91 4.17
N SER A 365 9.29 -9.19 3.78
CA SER A 365 10.31 -8.65 4.69
C SER A 365 11.06 -7.46 4.07
N ALA A 366 11.61 -6.59 4.92
CA ALA A 366 12.49 -5.50 4.52
C ALA A 366 13.49 -5.17 5.62
N TYR A 367 14.76 -4.93 5.27
CA TYR A 367 15.80 -4.59 6.25
C TYR A 367 17.01 -3.88 5.63
N GLY A 368 17.68 -3.06 6.44
CA GLY A 368 18.91 -2.39 6.06
C GLY A 368 20.08 -3.36 5.94
N VAL A 369 20.84 -3.27 4.86
CA VAL A 369 21.99 -4.13 4.57
C VAL A 369 23.15 -3.33 3.99
N THR A 370 24.32 -3.97 3.95
CA THR A 370 25.44 -3.58 3.09
C THR A 370 25.68 -4.64 2.02
N ASN A 371 26.55 -4.35 1.05
CA ASN A 371 26.94 -5.30 0.02
C ASN A 371 27.88 -6.42 0.52
N LYS A 372 28.00 -6.64 1.84
CA LYS A 372 28.94 -7.63 2.43
C LYS A 372 28.40 -9.05 2.53
N PHE A 373 27.14 -9.32 2.20
CA PHE A 373 26.61 -10.69 2.23
C PHE A 373 27.24 -11.58 1.14
N THR A 374 27.29 -12.88 1.42
CA THR A 374 27.92 -13.88 0.56
C THR A 374 26.90 -14.66 -0.27
N THR A 375 27.37 -15.39 -1.29
CA THR A 375 26.54 -16.34 -2.04
C THR A 375 25.91 -17.41 -1.15
N MET A 376 26.59 -17.85 -0.09
CA MET A 376 26.04 -18.84 0.83
C MET A 376 24.92 -18.27 1.70
N ASP A 377 25.01 -16.99 2.08
CA ASP A 377 23.94 -16.30 2.80
C ASP A 377 22.66 -16.24 1.97
N ILE A 378 22.78 -15.97 0.67
CA ILE A 378 21.65 -15.98 -0.28
C ILE A 378 20.97 -17.36 -0.30
N LEU A 379 21.75 -18.43 -0.43
CA LEU A 379 21.23 -19.80 -0.49
C LEU A 379 20.53 -20.23 0.80
N ARG A 380 21.14 -19.96 1.95
CA ARG A 380 20.56 -20.27 3.26
C ARG A 380 19.25 -19.51 3.47
N ARG A 381 19.20 -18.25 3.04
CA ARG A 381 18.00 -17.42 3.08
C ARG A 381 16.88 -17.96 2.21
N TRP A 382 17.17 -18.34 0.96
CA TRP A 382 16.18 -18.95 0.07
C TRP A 382 15.62 -20.24 0.65
N MET A 383 16.48 -21.07 1.26
CA MET A 383 16.02 -22.26 1.97
C MET A 383 15.13 -21.95 3.16
N TYR A 384 15.54 -21.01 4.01
CA TYR A 384 14.72 -20.57 5.14
C TYR A 384 13.34 -20.07 4.68
N ILE A 385 13.29 -19.26 3.62
CA ILE A 385 12.03 -18.77 3.04
C ILE A 385 11.19 -19.94 2.51
N PHE A 386 11.81 -20.87 1.77
CA PHE A 386 11.15 -22.04 1.21
C PHE A 386 10.49 -22.90 2.30
N GLU A 387 11.24 -23.31 3.33
CA GLU A 387 10.73 -24.17 4.41
C GLU A 387 9.60 -23.46 5.18
N ASN A 388 9.79 -22.19 5.54
CA ASN A 388 8.76 -21.45 6.27
C ASN A 388 7.49 -21.22 5.45
N CYS A 389 7.58 -21.08 4.12
CA CYS A 389 6.38 -21.01 3.27
C CYS A 389 5.69 -22.38 3.19
N LEU A 390 6.48 -23.44 3.05
CA LEU A 390 5.97 -24.81 2.95
C LEU A 390 5.22 -25.21 4.23
N ASP A 391 5.72 -24.84 5.40
CA ASP A 391 5.07 -25.01 6.71
C ASP A 391 3.70 -24.30 6.82
N LYS A 392 3.46 -23.29 5.97
CA LYS A 392 2.17 -22.58 5.88
C LYS A 392 1.29 -23.09 4.73
N GLY A 393 1.66 -24.20 4.10
CA GLY A 393 0.93 -24.81 2.99
C GLY A 393 1.16 -24.13 1.64
N VAL A 394 2.23 -23.34 1.50
CA VAL A 394 2.57 -22.61 0.28
C VAL A 394 3.90 -23.09 -0.29
N ARG A 395 3.87 -23.70 -1.47
CA ARG A 395 5.07 -24.15 -2.19
C ARG A 395 5.65 -23.01 -3.04
N VAL A 396 6.87 -22.61 -2.72
CA VAL A 396 7.63 -21.65 -3.54
C VAL A 396 8.13 -22.35 -4.81
N ILE A 397 7.75 -21.83 -5.97
CA ILE A 397 8.14 -22.37 -7.29
C ILE A 397 9.56 -21.92 -7.63
N GLY A 398 9.93 -20.69 -7.28
CA GLY A 398 11.23 -20.13 -7.62
C GLY A 398 11.49 -18.75 -7.03
N PHE A 399 12.71 -18.29 -7.26
CA PHE A 399 13.25 -17.01 -6.83
C PHE A 399 13.68 -16.18 -8.04
N SER A 400 13.44 -14.87 -7.99
CA SER A 400 14.00 -13.92 -8.95
C SER A 400 14.74 -12.78 -8.31
N THR A 401 15.84 -12.37 -8.95
CA THR A 401 16.72 -11.29 -8.47
C THR A 401 17.26 -10.48 -9.63
N ASP A 402 17.94 -9.37 -9.34
CA ASP A 402 18.79 -8.70 -10.31
C ASP A 402 20.01 -9.58 -10.66
N ALA A 403 20.62 -9.28 -11.80
CA ALA A 403 21.78 -9.94 -12.41
C ALA A 403 23.11 -9.55 -11.76
N ASP A 404 23.11 -9.38 -10.45
CA ASP A 404 24.30 -9.25 -9.63
C ASP A 404 25.04 -10.59 -9.53
N ASN A 405 26.37 -10.53 -9.53
CA ASN A 405 27.25 -11.70 -9.61
C ASN A 405 27.04 -12.69 -8.44
N LYS A 406 26.72 -12.21 -7.24
CA LYS A 406 26.52 -13.05 -6.04
C LYS A 406 25.25 -13.88 -6.17
N TYR A 407 24.18 -13.28 -6.70
CA TYR A 407 22.92 -13.97 -6.94
C TYR A 407 23.03 -14.94 -8.12
N VAL A 408 23.66 -14.54 -9.23
CA VAL A 408 23.93 -15.46 -10.36
C VAL A 408 24.74 -16.67 -9.86
N SER A 409 25.75 -16.45 -9.02
CA SER A 409 26.52 -17.54 -8.40
C SER A 409 25.66 -18.44 -7.51
N ALA A 410 24.75 -17.88 -6.71
CA ALA A 410 23.81 -18.66 -5.90
C ALA A 410 22.92 -19.54 -6.76
N MET A 411 22.33 -18.99 -7.84
CA MET A 411 21.49 -19.74 -8.76
C MET A 411 22.24 -20.86 -9.46
N ARG A 412 23.49 -20.62 -9.88
CA ARG A 412 24.35 -21.64 -10.49
C ARG A 412 24.59 -22.81 -9.55
N LEU A 413 24.91 -22.51 -8.30
CA LEU A 413 25.17 -23.51 -7.27
C LEU A 413 23.90 -24.30 -6.94
N ALA A 414 22.77 -23.63 -6.75
CA ALA A 414 21.51 -24.29 -6.42
C ALA A 414 20.98 -25.16 -7.57
N GLY A 415 21.14 -24.70 -8.81
CA GLY A 415 20.72 -25.41 -10.02
C GLY A 415 21.64 -26.55 -10.47
N ASN A 416 22.82 -26.69 -9.83
CA ASN A 416 23.97 -27.42 -10.37
C ASN A 416 24.34 -27.00 -11.81
N PHE A 417 24.10 -25.73 -12.15
CA PHE A 417 24.33 -25.18 -13.48
C PHE A 417 25.80 -24.79 -13.65
N PHE A 418 26.58 -25.72 -14.21
CA PHE A 418 28.04 -25.59 -14.34
C PHE A 418 28.76 -25.28 -13.01
N ALA A 419 28.19 -25.74 -11.90
CA ALA A 419 28.71 -25.61 -10.54
C ALA A 419 28.13 -26.73 -9.68
N SER A 420 28.75 -27.05 -8.54
CA SER A 420 28.23 -28.08 -7.63
C SER A 420 28.45 -27.71 -6.17
N LEU A 421 27.43 -27.92 -5.33
CA LEU A 421 27.49 -27.82 -3.88
C LEU A 421 27.64 -29.22 -3.25
N PRO A 422 28.84 -29.65 -2.82
CA PRO A 422 28.99 -30.97 -2.21
C PRO A 422 28.26 -31.09 -0.85
N ASN A 423 28.19 -29.99 -0.09
CA ASN A 423 27.69 -29.96 1.28
C ASN A 423 26.23 -29.49 1.41
N PHE A 424 25.58 -29.07 0.32
CA PHE A 424 24.22 -28.52 0.34
C PHE A 424 23.40 -29.12 -0.82
N LYS A 425 22.75 -30.26 -0.54
CA LYS A 425 22.12 -31.11 -1.56
C LYS A 425 20.63 -30.81 -1.70
N LEU A 426 20.32 -29.70 -2.36
CA LEU A 426 18.95 -29.26 -2.64
C LEU A 426 18.17 -30.27 -3.50
N ASP A 427 18.86 -30.98 -4.37
CA ASP A 427 18.33 -31.99 -5.28
C ASP A 427 17.75 -33.24 -4.57
N ARG A 428 18.08 -33.43 -3.29
CA ARG A 428 17.63 -34.57 -2.46
C ARG A 428 16.48 -34.23 -1.53
N HIS A 429 16.01 -32.99 -1.55
CA HIS A 429 14.89 -32.58 -0.71
C HIS A 429 13.60 -33.31 -1.12
N SER A 430 12.75 -33.68 -0.16
CA SER A 430 11.52 -34.46 -0.41
C SER A 430 10.52 -33.74 -1.33
N HIS A 431 10.56 -32.41 -1.33
CA HIS A 431 9.73 -31.55 -2.18
C HIS A 431 10.42 -31.08 -3.46
N ALA A 432 11.52 -31.72 -3.88
CA ALA A 432 12.15 -31.40 -5.15
C ALA A 432 11.24 -31.78 -6.33
N PHE A 433 11.10 -30.88 -7.30
CA PHE A 433 10.50 -31.15 -8.59
C PHE A 433 11.38 -32.10 -9.39
N ARG A 434 10.77 -32.96 -10.21
CA ARG A 434 11.49 -33.91 -11.06
C ARG A 434 10.99 -33.86 -12.49
N ILE A 435 11.89 -33.52 -13.42
CA ILE A 435 11.59 -33.56 -14.85
C ILE A 435 12.23 -34.76 -15.53
N ASN A 436 11.60 -35.22 -16.61
CA ASN A 436 12.17 -36.22 -17.50
C ASN A 436 12.80 -35.50 -18.70
N ILE A 437 14.13 -35.60 -18.81
CA ILE A 437 14.88 -35.02 -19.91
C ILE A 437 15.20 -36.10 -20.94
N PRO A 438 14.88 -35.89 -22.23
CA PRO A 438 15.30 -36.78 -23.30
C PRO A 438 16.82 -36.96 -23.36
N LYS A 439 17.29 -38.18 -23.63
CA LYS A 439 18.74 -38.51 -23.61
C LYS A 439 19.55 -37.73 -24.64
N ASP A 440 18.90 -37.30 -25.71
CA ASP A 440 19.43 -36.52 -26.82
C ASP A 440 19.56 -35.02 -26.50
N TRP A 441 19.02 -34.54 -25.38
CA TRP A 441 19.15 -33.14 -24.95
C TRP A 441 20.49 -32.88 -24.26
N THR A 442 21.57 -33.08 -25.00
CA THR A 442 22.94 -32.79 -24.53
C THR A 442 23.20 -31.30 -24.30
N TRP A 443 22.27 -30.44 -24.69
CA TRP A 443 22.32 -28.99 -24.59
C TRP A 443 21.61 -28.41 -23.36
N PHE A 444 20.90 -29.25 -22.58
CA PHE A 444 20.21 -28.87 -21.35
C PHE A 444 21.06 -29.23 -20.13
N TYR A 445 21.33 -28.25 -19.27
CA TYR A 445 22.35 -28.37 -18.21
C TYR A 445 21.86 -28.24 -16.77
N LEU A 446 20.56 -28.02 -16.54
CA LEU A 446 20.03 -28.08 -15.17
C LEU A 446 19.90 -29.54 -14.72
N ASN A 447 20.09 -29.77 -13.42
CA ASN A 447 19.81 -31.08 -12.82
C ASN A 447 18.33 -31.45 -13.00
N THR A 448 18.03 -32.74 -13.21
CA THR A 448 16.65 -33.26 -13.36
C THR A 448 15.80 -33.08 -12.11
N ASN A 449 16.45 -32.92 -10.95
CA ASN A 449 15.82 -32.65 -9.67
C ASN A 449 16.18 -31.23 -9.23
N GLN A 450 15.17 -30.39 -9.01
CA GLN A 450 15.31 -29.01 -8.56
C GLN A 450 14.33 -28.73 -7.43
N LEU A 451 14.79 -28.13 -6.34
CA LEU A 451 13.88 -27.75 -5.25
C LEU A 451 13.00 -26.56 -5.64
N PHE A 452 13.62 -25.56 -6.25
CA PHE A 452 12.98 -24.37 -6.77
C PHE A 452 13.75 -23.87 -8.00
N LEU A 453 13.07 -23.08 -8.83
CA LEU A 453 13.59 -22.49 -10.06
C LEU A 453 14.17 -21.10 -9.80
N PHE A 454 14.92 -20.58 -10.78
CA PHE A 454 15.57 -19.27 -10.69
C PHE A 454 15.36 -18.46 -11.95
N PHE A 455 15.01 -17.18 -11.78
CA PHE A 455 14.89 -16.25 -12.89
C PHE A 455 15.65 -14.96 -12.60
N GLN A 456 16.55 -14.60 -13.48
CA GLN A 456 17.18 -13.30 -13.52
C GLN A 456 16.23 -12.29 -14.14
N ASP A 457 16.15 -11.07 -13.60
CA ASP A 457 15.18 -10.07 -14.11
C ASP A 457 15.41 -9.79 -15.60
N PRO A 458 14.46 -10.15 -16.48
CA PRO A 458 14.58 -9.94 -17.92
C PRO A 458 14.73 -8.46 -18.31
N VAL A 459 14.15 -7.53 -17.54
CA VAL A 459 14.30 -6.09 -17.76
C VAL A 459 15.76 -5.68 -17.57
N HIS A 460 16.41 -6.18 -16.52
CA HIS A 460 17.82 -5.91 -16.24
C HIS A 460 18.75 -6.59 -17.25
N ILE A 461 18.42 -7.80 -17.72
CA ILE A 461 19.14 -8.44 -18.82
C ILE A 461 19.11 -7.55 -20.07
N VAL A 462 17.94 -7.04 -20.43
CA VAL A 462 17.75 -6.20 -21.63
C VAL A 462 18.49 -4.87 -21.49
N THR A 463 18.43 -4.20 -20.34
CA THR A 463 19.17 -2.96 -20.11
C THR A 463 20.69 -3.17 -20.10
N LYS A 464 21.19 -4.29 -19.55
CA LYS A 464 22.62 -4.65 -19.62
C LYS A 464 23.10 -4.82 -21.06
N TRP A 465 22.31 -5.45 -21.92
CA TRP A 465 22.64 -5.56 -23.36
C TRP A 465 22.63 -4.19 -24.06
N ARG A 466 21.67 -3.32 -23.76
CA ARG A 466 21.70 -1.93 -24.28
C ARG A 466 22.93 -1.19 -23.80
N ASN A 467 23.24 -1.25 -22.50
CA ASN A 467 24.38 -0.53 -21.92
C ASN A 467 25.70 -1.06 -22.49
N ARG A 468 25.79 -2.36 -22.80
CA ARG A 468 26.96 -2.92 -23.49
C ARG A 468 27.12 -2.35 -24.90
N LEU A 469 26.02 -2.16 -25.64
CA LEU A 469 26.03 -1.53 -26.97
C LEU A 469 26.45 -0.05 -26.91
N LEU A 470 26.15 0.64 -25.80
CA LEU A 470 26.51 2.04 -25.55
C LEU A 470 27.91 2.24 -24.97
N SER A 471 28.56 1.16 -24.52
CA SER A 471 29.83 1.25 -23.80
C SER A 471 30.97 1.55 -24.78
N SER A 472 31.82 2.52 -24.42
CA SER A 472 33.02 2.86 -25.18
C SER A 472 34.13 1.81 -25.06
N THR A 473 34.02 0.88 -24.11
CA THR A 473 34.99 -0.20 -23.89
C THR A 473 34.66 -1.46 -24.68
N ALA A 474 33.46 -1.53 -25.26
CA ALA A 474 32.98 -2.68 -26.02
C ALA A 474 33.20 -2.49 -27.53
N ASP A 475 33.78 -3.48 -28.18
CA ASP A 475 33.92 -3.55 -29.64
C ASP A 475 33.12 -4.75 -30.14
N LEU A 476 31.79 -4.73 -29.99
CA LEU A 476 30.95 -5.89 -30.28
C LEU A 476 31.02 -6.28 -31.77
N CYS A 477 31.20 -7.56 -32.07
CA CYS A 477 31.17 -8.06 -33.45
C CYS A 477 30.55 -9.45 -33.54
N LEU A 478 29.81 -9.75 -34.61
CA LEU A 478 29.24 -11.06 -34.86
C LEU A 478 29.69 -11.54 -36.24
N GLY A 479 30.62 -12.49 -36.26
CA GLY A 479 31.30 -12.85 -37.50
C GLY A 479 32.13 -11.66 -38.02
N ASN A 480 31.96 -11.31 -39.29
CA ASN A 480 32.65 -10.16 -39.87
C ASN A 480 31.88 -8.85 -39.71
N ASP A 481 30.66 -8.91 -39.17
CA ASP A 481 29.79 -7.74 -39.06
C ASP A 481 30.01 -7.03 -37.71
N ASN A 482 30.18 -5.71 -37.77
CA ASN A 482 30.32 -4.87 -36.59
C ASN A 482 28.95 -4.60 -35.94
N ILE A 483 28.91 -4.57 -34.61
CA ILE A 483 27.73 -4.20 -33.83
C ILE A 483 28.05 -2.86 -33.16
N SER A 484 27.36 -1.81 -33.57
CA SER A 484 27.63 -0.45 -33.07
C SER A 484 26.36 0.37 -32.89
N MET A 485 26.38 1.22 -31.85
CA MET A 485 25.37 2.25 -31.65
C MET A 485 25.42 3.34 -32.73
N VAL A 486 26.58 3.54 -33.36
CA VAL A 486 26.76 4.52 -34.45
C VAL A 486 25.78 4.25 -35.60
N HIS A 487 25.45 2.98 -35.86
CA HIS A 487 24.45 2.62 -36.86
C HIS A 487 23.07 3.21 -36.55
N ILE A 488 22.69 3.27 -35.26
CA ILE A 488 21.43 3.87 -34.81
C ILE A 488 21.50 5.39 -34.80
N GLU A 489 22.64 5.95 -34.40
CA GLU A 489 22.86 7.40 -34.42
C GLU A 489 22.83 7.95 -35.84
N ASN A 490 23.35 7.19 -36.81
CA ASN A 490 23.23 7.50 -38.23
C ASN A 490 21.77 7.53 -38.65
N LEU A 491 20.94 6.53 -38.29
CA LEU A 491 19.50 6.57 -38.58
C LEU A 491 18.79 7.79 -37.99
N ILE A 492 19.21 8.27 -36.81
CA ILE A 492 18.62 9.45 -36.15
C ILE A 492 19.07 10.76 -36.81
N ASN A 493 20.30 10.82 -37.33
CA ASN A 493 20.90 12.04 -37.88
C ASN A 493 20.84 12.10 -39.42
N ASP A 494 20.48 11.01 -40.08
CA ASP A 494 20.33 10.95 -41.53
C ASP A 494 19.08 11.74 -41.95
N ASN A 495 19.23 12.59 -42.97
CA ASN A 495 18.14 13.39 -43.53
C ASN A 495 17.17 12.57 -44.38
N THR A 496 17.48 11.30 -44.68
CA THR A 496 16.61 10.39 -45.44
C THR A 496 15.43 9.88 -44.61
N TYR A 497 15.60 9.76 -43.29
CA TYR A 497 14.57 9.25 -42.38
C TYR A 497 14.10 10.35 -41.43
N THR A 498 12.82 10.33 -41.08
CA THR A 498 12.22 11.24 -40.11
C THR A 498 11.98 10.53 -38.78
N LYS A 499 11.79 11.32 -37.73
CA LYS A 499 11.38 10.79 -36.41
C LYS A 499 10.08 9.98 -36.47
N LEU A 500 9.20 10.21 -37.45
CA LEU A 500 7.98 9.41 -37.61
C LEU A 500 8.29 8.00 -38.11
N ASP A 501 9.37 7.84 -38.88
CA ASP A 501 9.77 6.56 -39.44
C ASP A 501 10.42 5.68 -38.37
N HIS A 502 11.30 6.24 -37.53
CA HIS A 502 12.04 5.43 -36.54
C HIS A 502 11.57 5.62 -35.09
N SER A 503 10.81 6.66 -34.75
CA SER A 503 10.36 7.00 -33.37
C SER A 503 11.46 7.26 -32.32
N LEU A 504 12.73 7.07 -32.66
CA LEU A 504 13.90 7.35 -31.82
C LEU A 504 14.17 8.85 -31.63
N THR A 505 14.85 9.17 -30.54
CA THR A 505 15.39 10.50 -30.22
C THR A 505 16.84 10.37 -29.73
N LYS A 506 17.61 11.47 -29.78
CA LYS A 506 19.00 11.49 -29.28
C LYS A 506 19.16 11.04 -27.82
N SER A 507 18.12 11.23 -26.99
CA SER A 507 18.16 10.73 -25.60
C SER A 507 18.13 9.20 -25.51
N ASP A 508 17.61 8.50 -26.53
CA ASP A 508 17.52 7.03 -26.52
C ASP A 508 18.90 6.36 -26.69
N THR A 509 19.87 7.08 -27.27
CA THR A 509 21.27 6.66 -27.43
C THR A 509 22.19 7.27 -26.38
N ASN A 510 21.65 7.92 -25.35
CA ASN A 510 22.46 8.55 -24.31
C ASN A 510 23.02 7.50 -23.33
N PRO A 511 24.35 7.40 -23.16
CA PRO A 511 24.98 6.47 -22.22
C PRO A 511 24.79 6.87 -20.74
N LYS A 512 24.44 8.12 -20.43
CA LYS A 512 24.27 8.59 -19.04
C LYS A 512 23.05 7.99 -18.34
N ASP A 513 22.04 7.57 -19.09
CA ASP A 513 20.80 6.99 -18.55
C ASP A 513 20.82 5.46 -18.73
N ARG A 514 21.53 4.79 -17.83
CA ARG A 514 21.80 3.33 -17.85
C ARG A 514 20.57 2.50 -17.49
N GLN A 515 19.56 3.09 -16.84
CA GLN A 515 18.34 2.41 -16.40
C GLN A 515 17.16 2.60 -17.38
N ASN A 516 17.39 3.20 -18.55
CA ASN A 516 16.34 3.51 -19.51
C ASN A 516 15.82 2.30 -20.30
N TYR A 517 14.94 1.53 -19.66
CA TYR A 517 14.26 0.42 -20.32
C TYR A 517 13.36 0.87 -21.49
N LYS A 518 12.76 2.06 -21.40
CA LYS A 518 11.89 2.58 -22.47
C LYS A 518 12.65 2.77 -23.78
N SER A 519 13.89 3.24 -23.71
CA SER A 519 14.76 3.35 -24.87
C SER A 519 15.10 1.96 -25.45
N CYS A 520 15.31 0.94 -24.61
CA CYS A 520 15.49 -0.44 -25.09
C CYS A 520 14.31 -0.88 -25.98
N ILE A 521 13.07 -0.67 -25.53
CA ILE A 521 11.86 -1.03 -26.28
C ILE A 521 11.76 -0.29 -27.62
N LYS A 522 12.12 0.99 -27.66
CA LYS A 522 12.11 1.73 -28.92
C LYS A 522 13.17 1.24 -29.89
N LEU A 523 14.37 0.92 -29.41
CA LEU A 523 15.48 0.43 -30.24
C LEU A 523 15.14 -0.88 -30.96
N ILE A 524 14.28 -1.71 -30.35
CA ILE A 524 13.85 -3.00 -30.92
C ILE A 524 12.50 -2.92 -31.65
N SER A 525 11.99 -1.72 -31.94
CA SER A 525 10.73 -1.57 -32.69
C SER A 525 10.88 -2.18 -34.09
N ASP A 526 9.77 -2.68 -34.65
CA ASP A 526 9.80 -3.21 -36.03
C ASP A 526 10.24 -2.13 -37.03
N ASP A 527 9.86 -0.88 -36.82
CA ASP A 527 10.26 0.22 -37.69
C ASP A 527 11.78 0.41 -37.72
N VAL A 528 12.45 0.41 -36.55
CA VAL A 528 13.92 0.53 -36.48
C VAL A 528 14.60 -0.69 -37.08
N LEU A 529 14.10 -1.90 -36.79
CA LEU A 529 14.69 -3.13 -37.31
C LEU A 529 14.57 -3.23 -38.84
N ASN A 530 13.45 -2.81 -39.42
CA ASN A 530 13.25 -2.80 -40.88
C ASN A 530 14.26 -1.85 -41.55
N LEU A 531 14.46 -0.65 -40.99
CA LEU A 531 15.44 0.32 -41.51
C LEU A 531 16.88 -0.19 -41.44
N LEU A 532 17.24 -0.95 -40.40
CA LEU A 532 18.56 -1.59 -40.27
C LEU A 532 18.72 -2.83 -41.16
N TYR A 533 17.63 -3.46 -41.57
CA TYR A 533 17.68 -4.63 -42.45
C TYR A 533 18.04 -4.23 -43.89
N ASP A 534 17.53 -3.08 -44.34
CA ASP A 534 17.74 -2.58 -45.70
C ASP A 534 19.18 -2.10 -45.96
N ASN A 535 19.96 -1.83 -44.90
CA ASN A 535 21.36 -1.43 -45.02
C ASN A 535 22.32 -2.61 -44.74
N VAL A 536 23.19 -2.89 -45.71
CA VAL A 536 24.14 -4.03 -45.68
C VAL A 536 25.15 -3.90 -44.53
N ASP A 537 25.54 -2.67 -44.16
CA ASP A 537 26.56 -2.40 -43.14
C ASP A 537 26.02 -2.55 -41.71
N THR A 538 24.69 -2.61 -41.54
CA THR A 538 24.03 -2.64 -40.23
C THR A 538 23.56 -4.03 -39.80
N LYS A 539 23.89 -5.08 -40.56
CA LYS A 539 23.48 -6.47 -40.31
C LYS A 539 23.81 -6.97 -38.91
N GLY A 540 25.02 -6.69 -38.41
CA GLY A 540 25.43 -7.07 -37.06
C GLY A 540 24.51 -6.45 -35.99
N THR A 541 24.29 -5.13 -36.06
CA THR A 541 23.39 -4.41 -35.15
C THR A 541 21.94 -4.89 -35.28
N PHE A 542 21.45 -5.17 -36.50
CA PHE A 542 20.13 -5.75 -36.72
C PHE A 542 19.95 -7.09 -35.99
N VAL A 543 20.91 -8.01 -36.14
CA VAL A 543 20.87 -9.31 -35.45
C VAL A 543 20.90 -9.10 -33.94
N TYR A 544 21.81 -8.26 -33.43
CA TYR A 544 21.91 -7.97 -32.00
C TYR A 544 20.60 -7.45 -31.38
N LEU A 545 19.96 -6.47 -32.03
CA LEU A 545 18.68 -5.91 -31.58
C LEU A 545 17.52 -6.90 -31.75
N THR A 546 17.58 -7.78 -32.76
CA THR A 546 16.62 -8.87 -32.92
C THR A 546 16.71 -9.88 -31.77
N LEU A 547 17.91 -10.26 -31.34
CA LEU A 547 18.09 -11.11 -30.16
C LEU A 547 17.53 -10.44 -28.90
N LEU A 548 17.77 -9.14 -28.73
CA LEU A 548 17.21 -8.36 -27.62
C LEU A 548 15.67 -8.36 -27.64
N LYS A 549 15.07 -8.22 -28.84
CA LYS A 549 13.61 -8.33 -29.05
C LYS A 549 13.07 -9.70 -28.66
N MET A 550 13.81 -10.76 -28.96
CA MET A 550 13.43 -12.13 -28.62
C MET A 550 13.41 -12.37 -27.11
N ILE A 551 14.35 -11.78 -26.35
CA ILE A 551 14.32 -11.80 -24.87
C ILE A 551 13.06 -11.11 -24.35
N VAL A 552 12.74 -9.91 -24.85
CA VAL A 552 11.53 -9.16 -24.44
C VAL A 552 10.26 -9.97 -24.74
N LYS A 553 10.17 -10.57 -25.92
CA LYS A 553 9.02 -11.41 -26.32
C LYS A 553 8.88 -12.68 -25.49
N ALA A 554 10.00 -13.28 -25.06
CA ALA A 554 9.99 -14.51 -24.28
C ALA A 554 9.52 -14.29 -22.83
N TYR A 555 9.92 -13.18 -22.20
CA TYR A 555 9.77 -13.02 -20.75
C TYR A 555 8.98 -11.79 -20.29
N ILE A 556 8.86 -10.72 -21.09
CA ILE A 556 8.33 -9.43 -20.61
C ILE A 556 6.98 -9.07 -21.25
N ASP A 557 6.81 -9.38 -22.53
CA ASP A 557 5.64 -8.95 -23.31
C ASP A 557 4.32 -9.55 -22.78
N LYS A 558 3.47 -8.68 -22.23
CA LYS A 558 2.13 -9.01 -21.68
C LYS A 558 1.06 -9.06 -22.77
N SER A 559 1.29 -8.42 -23.92
CA SER A 559 0.35 -8.30 -25.04
C SER A 559 0.46 -9.47 -26.02
N THR A 560 1.05 -10.58 -25.59
CA THR A 560 1.01 -11.86 -26.28
C THR A 560 -0.42 -12.44 -26.27
N ASN A 561 -1.32 -11.73 -26.96
CA ASN A 561 -2.63 -12.15 -27.38
C ASN A 561 -2.48 -12.82 -28.75
N ILE A 562 -3.27 -13.87 -28.93
CA ILE A 562 -3.38 -14.77 -30.08
C ILE A 562 -3.40 -14.05 -31.45
N GLY A 563 -3.98 -12.86 -31.51
CA GLY A 563 -4.24 -12.09 -32.73
C GLY A 563 -3.03 -11.36 -33.31
N GLU A 564 -2.07 -10.91 -32.51
CA GLU A 564 -0.92 -10.14 -33.01
C GLU A 564 0.19 -11.02 -33.60
N ARG A 565 0.14 -12.34 -33.36
CA ARG A 565 1.07 -13.30 -33.98
C ARG A 565 0.66 -13.76 -35.39
N LYS A 566 -0.45 -13.24 -35.93
CA LYS A 566 -0.91 -13.54 -37.30
C LYS A 566 -0.18 -12.77 -38.41
N SER A 567 0.63 -11.75 -38.12
CA SER A 567 1.16 -10.87 -39.17
C SER A 567 2.58 -11.18 -39.66
N VAL A 568 3.33 -12.13 -39.08
CA VAL A 568 4.72 -12.41 -39.52
C VAL A 568 4.88 -13.70 -40.36
N LEU A 569 3.79 -14.42 -40.68
CA LEU A 569 3.87 -15.54 -41.63
C LEU A 569 2.68 -15.54 -42.62
N LYS A 570 2.56 -14.48 -43.41
CA LYS A 570 1.89 -14.58 -44.72
C LYS A 570 2.87 -15.14 -45.75
N ILE A 571 3.25 -16.41 -45.59
CA ILE A 571 3.58 -17.40 -46.65
C ILE A 571 3.55 -18.76 -45.92
N GLN A 572 2.36 -19.33 -45.76
CA GLN A 572 1.99 -20.70 -46.12
C GLN A 572 0.70 -21.16 -45.40
N LYS A 573 -0.28 -21.48 -46.24
CA LYS A 573 -1.45 -22.35 -46.05
C LYS A 573 -2.44 -22.08 -44.91
N GLN A 574 -3.43 -21.29 -45.31
CA GLN A 574 -4.87 -21.38 -45.04
C GLN A 574 -5.40 -22.77 -44.58
N ARG A 575 -5.59 -22.97 -43.27
CA ARG A 575 -6.70 -23.65 -42.57
C ARG A 575 -6.21 -24.17 -41.21
N MET A 576 -6.29 -23.37 -40.16
CA MET A 576 -6.38 -23.92 -38.79
C MET A 576 -7.38 -23.13 -37.95
N ARG A 577 -8.34 -23.90 -37.40
CA ARG A 577 -9.41 -23.47 -36.49
C ARG A 577 -8.80 -23.35 -35.09
N ASN A 578 -9.06 -22.25 -34.39
CA ASN A 578 -9.10 -21.93 -32.94
C ASN A 578 -8.38 -22.80 -31.87
N PHE A 579 -7.47 -23.71 -32.21
CA PHE A 579 -6.86 -24.72 -31.33
C PHE A 579 -5.38 -24.46 -31.02
N GLU A 580 -4.75 -23.49 -31.69
CA GLU A 580 -3.27 -23.41 -31.73
C GLU A 580 -2.67 -22.34 -30.81
N ALA A 581 -3.47 -21.48 -30.21
CA ALA A 581 -2.97 -20.17 -29.86
C ALA A 581 -2.12 -20.11 -28.59
N LEU A 582 -2.43 -20.92 -27.58
CA LEU A 582 -1.63 -21.04 -26.35
C LEU A 582 -0.35 -21.86 -26.58
N THR A 583 -0.45 -22.93 -27.38
CA THR A 583 0.69 -23.75 -27.82
C THR A 583 1.66 -22.93 -28.66
N ILE A 584 1.17 -22.18 -29.66
CA ILE A 584 1.96 -21.20 -30.42
C ILE A 584 2.55 -20.14 -29.48
N LEU A 585 1.79 -19.72 -28.45
CA LEU A 585 2.27 -18.71 -27.48
C LEU A 585 3.57 -19.13 -26.80
N ILE A 586 3.50 -20.31 -26.19
CA ILE A 586 4.54 -20.94 -25.39
C ILE A 586 5.69 -21.43 -26.27
N CYS A 587 5.41 -22.07 -27.41
CA CYS A 587 6.42 -22.52 -28.37
C CYS A 587 7.28 -21.35 -28.85
N PHE A 588 6.69 -20.24 -29.29
CA PHE A 588 7.45 -19.09 -29.77
C PHE A 588 8.30 -18.41 -28.67
N GLY A 589 7.81 -18.38 -27.42
CA GLY A 589 8.56 -17.80 -26.30
C GLY A 589 9.79 -18.63 -25.93
N ILE A 590 9.63 -19.95 -25.88
CA ILE A 590 10.72 -20.91 -25.67
C ILE A 590 11.69 -20.88 -26.85
N GLU A 591 11.19 -20.92 -28.08
CA GLU A 591 11.98 -20.78 -29.30
C GLU A 591 12.79 -19.48 -29.29
N SER A 592 12.16 -18.38 -28.87
CA SER A 592 12.83 -17.09 -28.75
C SER A 592 13.97 -17.13 -27.74
N ALA A 593 13.71 -17.65 -26.54
CA ALA A 593 14.73 -17.80 -25.50
C ALA A 593 15.91 -18.69 -25.94
N TRP A 594 15.62 -19.86 -26.50
CA TRP A 594 16.64 -20.83 -26.90
C TRP A 594 17.41 -20.41 -28.15
N CYS A 595 16.78 -19.74 -29.11
CA CYS A 595 17.48 -19.16 -30.26
C CYS A 595 18.55 -18.17 -29.78
N VAL A 596 18.22 -17.29 -28.83
CA VAL A 596 19.20 -16.36 -28.25
C VAL A 596 20.35 -17.13 -27.60
N VAL A 597 20.07 -18.18 -26.81
CA VAL A 597 21.10 -19.02 -26.19
C VAL A 597 22.01 -19.65 -27.23
N PHE A 598 21.46 -20.29 -28.27
CA PHE A 598 22.27 -20.95 -29.29
C PHE A 598 23.11 -19.97 -30.10
N VAL A 599 22.56 -18.80 -30.45
CA VAL A 599 23.32 -17.75 -31.12
C VAL A 599 24.44 -17.22 -30.23
N CYS A 600 24.19 -16.98 -28.94
CA CYS A 600 25.24 -16.57 -28.01
C CYS A 600 26.33 -17.64 -27.84
N ARG A 601 25.97 -18.93 -27.76
CA ARG A 601 26.94 -20.06 -27.70
C ARG A 601 27.81 -20.11 -28.96
N LEU A 602 27.21 -19.96 -30.13
CA LEU A 602 27.90 -19.92 -31.42
C LEU A 602 28.84 -18.72 -31.51
N TRP A 603 28.36 -17.55 -31.11
CA TRP A 603 29.12 -16.31 -31.10
C TRP A 603 30.35 -16.42 -30.18
N TRP A 604 30.18 -16.88 -28.94
CA TRP A 604 31.29 -17.13 -28.02
C TRP A 604 32.32 -18.12 -28.60
N THR A 605 31.84 -19.23 -29.14
CA THR A 605 32.67 -20.27 -29.76
C THR A 605 33.50 -19.72 -30.92
N TRP A 606 32.88 -18.89 -31.75
CA TRP A 606 33.55 -18.26 -32.87
C TRP A 606 34.67 -17.32 -32.39
N LEU A 607 34.40 -16.49 -31.38
CA LEU A 607 35.39 -15.59 -30.76
C LEU A 607 36.57 -16.36 -30.14
N GLU A 608 36.32 -17.46 -29.45
CA GLU A 608 37.40 -18.28 -28.89
C GLU A 608 38.32 -18.85 -29.98
N LYS A 609 37.72 -19.31 -31.10
CA LYS A 609 38.46 -19.87 -32.25
C LYS A 609 39.27 -18.82 -33.00
N THR A 610 38.73 -17.62 -33.19
CA THR A 610 39.45 -16.52 -33.86
C THR A 610 40.58 -15.99 -32.98
N SER A 611 40.35 -15.87 -31.66
CA SER A 611 41.39 -15.52 -30.68
C SER A 611 42.54 -16.55 -30.63
N THR A 612 42.26 -17.86 -30.71
CA THR A 612 43.33 -18.90 -30.78
C THR A 612 44.24 -18.76 -32.01
N ARG A 613 43.71 -18.30 -33.16
CA ARG A 613 44.50 -18.21 -34.40
C ARG A 613 45.48 -17.03 -34.38
N ASN A 614 45.18 -15.97 -33.63
CA ASN A 614 46.03 -14.79 -33.52
C ASN A 614 47.12 -14.95 -32.44
N SER A 615 46.86 -15.71 -31.38
CA SER A 615 47.76 -15.92 -30.24
C SER A 615 48.89 -16.93 -30.49
N SER A 616 48.83 -17.74 -31.55
CA SER A 616 49.96 -18.61 -31.95
C SER A 616 51.22 -17.86 -32.41
N LYS A 617 51.24 -16.52 -32.38
CA LYS A 617 52.41 -15.68 -32.69
C LYS A 617 53.07 -15.03 -31.47
N THR A 618 52.45 -15.01 -30.30
CA THR A 618 53.01 -14.36 -29.09
C THR A 618 52.63 -15.16 -27.85
N GLY A 619 53.59 -15.94 -27.34
CA GLY A 619 53.41 -16.87 -26.23
C GLY A 619 53.30 -16.21 -24.86
N GLN A 620 52.23 -15.46 -24.59
CA GLN A 620 51.97 -14.89 -23.26
C GLN A 620 50.54 -15.16 -22.76
N ILE A 621 50.52 -15.95 -21.67
CA ILE A 621 49.64 -16.05 -20.48
C ILE A 621 48.10 -15.90 -20.67
N THR A 622 47.38 -16.91 -20.15
CA THR A 622 45.94 -17.19 -20.24
C THR A 622 44.97 -16.16 -19.62
N GLY A 623 45.47 -15.14 -18.92
CA GLY A 623 44.63 -14.10 -18.28
C GLY A 623 44.16 -13.02 -19.25
N ASP A 624 45.07 -12.50 -20.08
CA ASP A 624 44.78 -11.43 -21.05
C ASP A 624 43.78 -11.88 -22.12
N ARG A 625 43.79 -13.18 -22.46
CA ARG A 625 42.94 -13.77 -23.49
C ARG A 625 41.44 -13.71 -23.19
N LYS A 626 41.04 -13.83 -21.91
CA LYS A 626 39.62 -13.73 -21.52
C LYS A 626 39.14 -12.29 -21.58
N ASN A 627 40.00 -11.35 -21.18
CA ASN A 627 39.72 -9.92 -21.23
C ASN A 627 39.56 -9.44 -22.69
N GLU A 628 40.35 -9.98 -23.62
CA GLU A 628 40.19 -9.70 -25.06
C GLU A 628 38.85 -10.20 -25.61
N ILE A 629 38.44 -11.43 -25.31
CA ILE A 629 37.15 -11.97 -25.81
C ILE A 629 35.96 -11.20 -25.23
N ASN A 630 36.01 -10.84 -23.95
CA ASN A 630 34.95 -10.07 -23.30
C ASN A 630 34.71 -8.75 -24.02
N LYS A 631 35.74 -8.11 -24.59
CA LYS A 631 35.61 -6.87 -25.38
C LYS A 631 34.63 -6.99 -26.56
N PHE A 632 34.64 -8.14 -27.23
CA PHE A 632 33.86 -8.40 -28.45
C PHE A 632 32.52 -9.09 -28.19
N PHE A 633 32.17 -9.35 -26.93
CA PHE A 633 30.97 -10.09 -26.55
C PHE A 633 30.10 -9.31 -25.53
N ILE A 634 28.88 -9.80 -25.33
CA ILE A 634 28.04 -9.37 -24.20
C ILE A 634 28.73 -9.71 -22.87
N THR A 635 28.36 -9.01 -21.79
CA THR A 635 28.96 -9.28 -20.49
C THR A 635 28.65 -10.71 -20.03
N ARG A 636 29.62 -11.36 -19.40
CA ARG A 636 29.49 -12.75 -18.96
C ARG A 636 28.31 -12.97 -18.01
N PRO A 637 28.02 -12.08 -17.03
CA PRO A 637 26.81 -12.20 -16.21
C PRO A 637 25.54 -12.18 -17.06
N ALA A 638 25.43 -11.26 -18.04
CA ALA A 638 24.25 -11.18 -18.89
C ALA A 638 24.05 -12.43 -19.77
N TYR A 639 25.13 -12.98 -20.32
CA TYR A 639 25.10 -14.24 -21.07
C TYR A 639 24.60 -15.41 -20.20
N ILE A 640 25.18 -15.59 -19.01
CA ILE A 640 24.79 -16.65 -18.08
C ILE A 640 23.34 -16.49 -17.65
N SER A 641 22.88 -15.26 -17.37
CA SER A 641 21.49 -14.98 -16.99
C SER A 641 20.49 -15.35 -18.08
N VAL A 642 20.78 -15.05 -19.35
CA VAL A 642 19.93 -15.46 -20.48
C VAL A 642 19.84 -16.98 -20.57
N GLU A 643 20.97 -17.67 -20.45
CA GLU A 643 21.01 -19.12 -20.54
C GLU A 643 20.30 -19.80 -19.36
N LEU A 644 20.50 -19.27 -18.15
CA LEU A 644 19.83 -19.76 -16.95
C LEU A 644 18.31 -19.58 -17.06
N ASN A 645 17.83 -18.42 -17.51
CA ASN A 645 16.40 -18.18 -17.70
C ASN A 645 15.79 -19.14 -18.74
N ALA A 646 16.48 -19.41 -19.85
CA ALA A 646 15.99 -20.31 -20.89
C ALA A 646 15.84 -21.75 -20.38
N HIS A 647 16.79 -22.22 -19.59
CA HIS A 647 16.71 -23.53 -18.94
C HIS A 647 15.57 -23.60 -17.93
N ASN A 648 15.42 -22.60 -17.06
CA ASN A 648 14.35 -22.57 -16.06
C ASN A 648 12.97 -22.44 -16.70
N LEU A 649 12.85 -21.69 -17.80
CA LEU A 649 11.60 -21.61 -18.58
C LEU A 649 11.23 -22.97 -19.15
N LEU A 650 12.17 -23.68 -19.77
CA LEU A 650 11.92 -25.02 -20.29
C LEU A 650 11.58 -26.02 -19.17
N TYR A 651 12.27 -25.93 -18.03
CA TYR A 651 11.97 -26.74 -16.85
C TYR A 651 10.52 -26.52 -16.40
N LEU A 652 10.09 -25.26 -16.29
CA LEU A 652 8.74 -24.89 -15.89
C LEU A 652 7.69 -25.42 -16.88
N VAL A 653 7.98 -25.38 -18.18
CA VAL A 653 7.12 -25.96 -19.23
C VAL A 653 6.95 -27.47 -19.04
N LEU A 654 8.04 -28.18 -18.74
CA LEU A 654 7.99 -29.62 -18.47
C LEU A 654 7.16 -29.93 -17.23
N LEU A 655 7.30 -29.16 -16.15
CA LEU A 655 6.48 -29.34 -14.94
C LEU A 655 4.99 -29.11 -15.19
N VAL A 656 4.64 -28.07 -15.96
CA VAL A 656 3.23 -27.84 -16.32
C VAL A 656 2.71 -28.96 -17.22
N LYS A 657 3.52 -29.46 -18.16
CA LYS A 657 3.17 -30.60 -19.02
C LYS A 657 2.96 -31.88 -18.20
N GLN A 658 3.76 -32.08 -17.16
CA GLN A 658 3.64 -33.20 -16.21
C GLN A 658 2.50 -33.01 -15.19
N GLN A 659 1.81 -31.87 -15.20
CA GLN A 659 0.76 -31.48 -14.24
C GLN A 659 1.26 -31.28 -12.80
N ASP A 660 2.57 -31.10 -12.60
CA ASP A 660 3.17 -30.75 -11.30
C ASP A 660 2.95 -29.28 -10.93
N LEU A 661 2.67 -28.43 -11.92
CA LEU A 661 2.39 -27.00 -11.76
C LEU A 661 1.14 -26.57 -12.55
N PRO A 662 0.41 -25.54 -12.07
CA PRO A 662 -0.78 -25.03 -12.77
C PRO A 662 -0.40 -24.34 -14.08
N LYS A 663 -1.29 -24.40 -15.09
CA LYS A 663 -1.08 -23.80 -16.42
C LYS A 663 -0.89 -22.28 -16.36
N GLN A 664 -1.52 -21.65 -15.37
CA GLN A 664 -1.43 -20.22 -15.06
C GLN A 664 0.01 -19.77 -14.78
N THR A 665 0.88 -20.68 -14.36
CA THR A 665 2.32 -20.41 -14.17
C THR A 665 2.98 -19.93 -15.48
N LEU A 666 2.66 -20.55 -16.62
CA LEU A 666 3.21 -20.17 -17.93
C LEU A 666 2.57 -18.90 -18.49
N LEU A 667 1.25 -18.74 -18.30
CA LEU A 667 0.52 -17.54 -18.74
C LEU A 667 1.05 -16.26 -18.07
N ASN A 668 1.65 -16.40 -16.89
CA ASN A 668 2.12 -15.30 -16.07
C ASN A 668 3.65 -15.28 -15.92
N ILE A 669 4.39 -15.76 -16.93
CA ILE A 669 5.86 -15.76 -16.89
C ILE A 669 6.45 -14.37 -16.68
N HIS A 670 5.76 -13.32 -17.12
CA HIS A 670 6.14 -11.92 -16.90
C HIS A 670 6.15 -11.50 -15.41
N LEU A 671 5.54 -12.30 -14.52
CA LEU A 671 5.61 -12.11 -13.07
C LEU A 671 6.87 -12.73 -12.45
N PHE A 672 7.64 -13.53 -13.19
CA PHE A 672 8.85 -14.21 -12.73
C PHE A 672 10.07 -13.29 -12.89
N SER A 673 10.02 -12.14 -12.22
CA SER A 673 11.04 -11.08 -12.27
C SER A 673 11.08 -10.31 -10.95
N SER A 674 12.12 -9.50 -10.71
CA SER A 674 12.20 -8.61 -9.54
C SER A 674 11.44 -7.29 -9.69
N GLN A 675 10.71 -7.10 -10.79
CA GLN A 675 9.83 -5.95 -11.02
C GLN A 675 8.80 -5.66 -9.91
N PRO A 676 8.27 -6.64 -9.13
CA PRO A 676 7.48 -6.36 -7.95
C PRO A 676 8.21 -5.52 -6.89
N CYS A 677 9.51 -5.76 -6.68
CA CYS A 677 10.34 -4.98 -5.78
C CYS A 677 10.51 -3.55 -6.29
N GLU A 678 10.88 -3.38 -7.56
CA GLU A 678 11.04 -2.06 -8.18
C GLU A 678 9.73 -1.25 -8.19
N SER A 679 8.60 -1.92 -8.40
CA SER A 679 7.28 -1.28 -8.28
C SER A 679 7.02 -0.80 -6.85
N LEU A 680 7.38 -1.59 -5.83
CA LEU A 680 7.23 -1.17 -4.44
C LEU A 680 8.15 0.00 -4.12
N PHE A 681 9.40 -0.01 -4.60
CA PHE A 681 10.32 1.11 -4.40
C PHE A 681 9.77 2.40 -5.02
N ARG A 682 9.31 2.35 -6.27
CA ARG A 682 8.70 3.50 -6.96
C ARG A 682 7.46 4.00 -6.23
N ASP A 683 6.56 3.10 -5.81
CA ASP A 683 5.35 3.46 -5.07
C ASP A 683 5.71 4.10 -3.71
N ALA A 684 6.69 3.54 -2.99
CA ALA A 684 7.17 4.09 -1.73
C ALA A 684 7.83 5.48 -1.91
N ARG A 685 8.60 5.69 -3.00
CA ARG A 685 9.15 7.01 -3.34
C ARG A 685 8.07 8.03 -3.67
N SER A 686 6.99 7.58 -4.34
CA SER A 686 5.85 8.44 -4.71
C SER A 686 4.94 8.80 -3.53
N LEU A 687 4.96 8.00 -2.46
CA LEU A 687 4.16 8.21 -1.26
C LEU A 687 4.76 9.31 -0.37
N SER A 688 4.80 10.56 -0.87
CA SER A 688 5.21 11.75 -0.12
C SER A 688 4.00 12.63 0.24
N SER A 689 4.16 13.54 1.21
CA SER A 689 3.08 14.49 1.54
C SER A 689 2.92 15.52 0.41
N ALA A 690 1.73 16.12 0.28
CA ALA A 690 1.36 17.07 -0.79
C ALA A 690 2.30 18.28 -0.98
N PHE A 691 3.23 18.52 -0.05
CA PHE A 691 4.21 19.61 -0.07
C PHE A 691 5.65 19.14 0.16
N SER A 692 5.89 17.81 0.15
CA SER A 692 7.22 17.22 0.29
C SER A 692 7.60 16.49 -0.99
N THR A 693 8.79 16.80 -1.51
CA THR A 693 9.42 16.09 -2.62
C THR A 693 10.51 15.12 -2.13
N ASN A 694 10.33 14.56 -0.91
CA ASN A 694 11.28 13.60 -0.34
C ASN A 694 11.15 12.24 -1.03
N ILE A 695 11.82 12.14 -2.18
CA ILE A 695 11.95 10.91 -2.98
C ILE A 695 12.80 9.89 -2.23
N ASN A 696 13.87 10.36 -1.56
CA ASN A 696 14.74 9.49 -0.78
C ASN A 696 14.14 9.21 0.61
N PHE A 697 14.41 8.03 1.14
CA PHE A 697 13.93 7.59 2.43
C PHE A 697 15.04 6.88 3.23
N THR A 698 14.92 6.93 4.54
CA THR A 698 15.66 6.07 5.47
C THR A 698 14.97 4.70 5.55
N VAL A 699 15.62 3.70 6.14
CA VAL A 699 15.02 2.37 6.37
C VAL A 699 13.68 2.47 7.13
N LYS A 700 13.63 3.24 8.22
CA LYS A 700 12.41 3.45 9.00
C LYS A 700 11.30 4.11 8.18
N ASN A 701 11.65 5.11 7.38
CA ASN A 701 10.69 5.78 6.50
C ASN A 701 10.13 4.82 5.45
N PHE A 702 10.96 3.94 4.87
CA PHE A 702 10.48 2.92 3.94
C PHE A 702 9.46 2.00 4.59
N ILE A 703 9.80 1.41 5.74
CA ILE A 703 8.93 0.47 6.46
C ILE A 703 7.55 1.10 6.72
N GLY A 704 7.51 2.35 7.20
CA GLY A 704 6.26 3.08 7.42
C GLY A 704 5.47 3.37 6.15
N ARG A 705 6.13 3.63 5.01
CA ARG A 705 5.46 3.80 3.70
C ARG A 705 4.96 2.46 3.15
N ALA A 706 5.75 1.40 3.29
CA ALA A 706 5.42 0.06 2.83
C ALA A 706 4.25 -0.56 3.59
N GLN A 707 4.13 -0.32 4.89
CA GLN A 707 2.93 -0.66 5.69
C GLN A 707 1.68 -0.01 5.10
N LYS A 708 1.72 1.30 4.81
CA LYS A 708 0.59 2.03 4.20
C LYS A 708 0.21 1.46 2.83
N LEU A 709 1.20 1.14 1.99
CA LEU A 709 0.97 0.51 0.69
C LEU A 709 0.35 -0.89 0.83
N SER A 710 0.78 -1.68 1.81
CA SER A 710 0.23 -3.01 2.09
C SER A 710 -1.24 -2.93 2.52
N ILE A 711 -1.59 -1.98 3.40
CA ILE A 711 -2.98 -1.69 3.79
C ILE A 711 -3.83 -1.34 2.56
N LEU A 712 -3.33 -0.44 1.69
CA LEU A 712 -4.04 -0.09 0.46
C LEU A 712 -4.24 -1.28 -0.48
N ASN A 713 -3.24 -2.15 -0.61
CA ASN A 713 -3.34 -3.33 -1.48
C ASN A 713 -4.34 -4.35 -0.93
N GLN A 714 -4.40 -4.57 0.39
CA GLN A 714 -5.41 -5.41 1.02
C GLN A 714 -6.82 -4.86 0.84
N MET A 715 -7.01 -3.54 1.01
CA MET A 715 -8.29 -2.88 0.76
C MET A 715 -8.72 -2.99 -0.72
N LYS A 716 -7.76 -2.90 -1.65
CA LYS A 716 -8.01 -3.10 -3.08
C LYS A 716 -8.40 -4.55 -3.40
N TYR A 717 -7.76 -5.53 -2.76
CA TYR A 717 -8.10 -6.94 -2.95
C TYR A 717 -9.51 -7.28 -2.44
N ASN A 718 -9.91 -6.70 -1.31
CA ASN A 718 -11.24 -6.90 -0.71
C ASN A 718 -12.39 -6.14 -1.42
N GLN A 719 -12.13 -5.47 -2.56
CA GLN A 719 -13.13 -4.71 -3.34
C GLN A 719 -14.29 -5.56 -3.87
N SER A 720 -14.15 -6.89 -3.93
CA SER A 720 -15.20 -7.80 -4.38
C SER A 720 -16.49 -7.71 -3.55
N LYS A 721 -16.47 -7.05 -2.38
CA LYS A 721 -17.62 -6.85 -1.47
C LYS A 721 -18.43 -5.55 -1.68
N LYS A 722 -18.35 -4.86 -2.82
CA LYS A 722 -19.16 -3.67 -3.20
C LYS A 722 -18.98 -2.38 -2.37
N ASP A 723 -18.20 -2.36 -1.29
CA ASP A 723 -18.10 -1.18 -0.40
C ASP A 723 -17.30 0.02 -0.95
N LEU A 724 -16.21 -0.20 -1.70
CA LEU A 724 -15.27 0.87 -2.10
C LEU A 724 -14.80 0.72 -3.55
N ARG A 725 -14.83 1.82 -4.30
CA ARG A 725 -14.34 1.89 -5.68
C ARG A 725 -13.04 2.69 -5.73
N PHE A 726 -12.00 2.08 -6.26
CA PHE A 726 -10.73 2.78 -6.52
C PHE A 726 -10.65 3.16 -8.01
N PRO A 727 -9.99 4.28 -8.35
CA PRO A 727 -9.79 4.66 -9.74
C PRO A 727 -8.94 3.62 -10.46
N ILE A 728 -9.43 3.13 -11.61
CA ILE A 728 -8.68 2.27 -12.52
C ILE A 728 -7.97 3.19 -13.51
N ASN A 729 -6.65 3.08 -13.62
CA ASN A 729 -5.88 3.85 -14.59
C ASN A 729 -6.39 3.54 -16.01
N HIS A 730 -6.82 4.56 -16.76
CA HIS A 730 -7.40 4.40 -18.10
C HIS A 730 -6.51 3.64 -19.10
N LYS A 731 -5.18 3.60 -18.88
CA LYS A 731 -4.23 2.82 -19.69
C LYS A 731 -4.35 1.29 -19.50
N GLN A 732 -4.89 0.81 -18.38
CA GLN A 732 -5.09 -0.63 -18.13
C GLN A 732 -6.38 -1.17 -18.75
N LYS A 733 -7.30 -0.29 -19.19
CA LYS A 733 -8.62 -0.67 -19.70
C LYS A 733 -8.60 -1.38 -21.06
N HIS A 734 -7.49 -1.28 -21.81
CA HIS A 734 -7.37 -1.83 -23.17
C HIS A 734 -6.78 -3.24 -23.27
N GLN A 735 -6.41 -3.89 -22.16
CA GLN A 735 -5.74 -5.21 -22.21
C GLN A 735 -6.63 -6.42 -21.91
N HIS A 736 -7.93 -6.24 -21.65
CA HIS A 736 -8.81 -7.35 -21.29
C HIS A 736 -9.78 -7.71 -22.40
N SER A 737 -9.39 -8.68 -23.24
CA SER A 737 -10.34 -9.51 -23.97
C SER A 737 -10.41 -10.87 -23.27
N SER A 738 -11.58 -11.17 -22.71
CA SER A 738 -11.88 -12.43 -22.02
C SER A 738 -12.05 -13.55 -23.05
N THR A 739 -11.36 -14.67 -22.88
CA THR A 739 -11.66 -15.91 -23.64
C THR A 739 -12.09 -17.00 -22.66
N SER A 740 -13.20 -17.68 -22.94
CA SER A 740 -13.79 -18.73 -22.09
C SER A 740 -12.99 -20.04 -22.15
N ILE A 741 -13.11 -20.83 -21.08
CA ILE A 741 -12.17 -21.87 -20.64
C ILE A 741 -12.65 -23.30 -20.98
N ASP A 742 -13.77 -23.45 -21.67
CA ASP A 742 -14.44 -24.74 -21.90
C ASP A 742 -13.81 -25.66 -22.98
N GLN A 743 -12.54 -25.50 -23.36
CA GLN A 743 -11.91 -26.29 -24.45
C GLN A 743 -10.61 -27.02 -24.07
N LEU A 744 -10.32 -27.22 -22.78
CA LEU A 744 -9.00 -27.64 -22.29
C LEU A 744 -8.74 -29.16 -22.15
N ASN A 745 -9.64 -30.03 -22.60
CA ASN A 745 -9.56 -31.48 -22.34
C ASN A 745 -8.85 -32.34 -23.42
N GLU A 746 -8.27 -31.75 -24.46
CA GLU A 746 -7.53 -32.51 -25.50
C GLU A 746 -6.15 -31.89 -25.76
N ILE A 747 -5.24 -32.00 -24.79
CA ILE A 747 -3.82 -31.66 -24.95
C ILE A 747 -3.02 -32.90 -24.58
N ASP A 748 -2.85 -33.85 -25.51
CA ASP A 748 -2.11 -35.05 -25.12
C ASP A 748 -1.23 -35.74 -26.17
N ASN A 749 -0.87 -35.16 -27.33
CA ASN A 749 0.04 -35.91 -28.23
C ASN A 749 0.97 -35.18 -29.23
N GLN A 750 1.11 -33.85 -29.29
CA GLN A 750 1.95 -33.22 -30.34
C GLN A 750 2.81 -32.01 -29.95
N ILE A 751 3.13 -31.82 -28.66
CA ILE A 751 4.17 -30.86 -28.25
C ILE A 751 5.42 -31.66 -27.89
N GLY A 752 6.19 -32.03 -28.90
CA GLY A 752 7.40 -32.83 -28.71
C GLY A 752 8.23 -32.89 -29.98
N TYR A 753 9.48 -32.43 -29.86
CA TYR A 753 10.58 -32.69 -30.79
C TYR A 753 10.49 -32.04 -32.17
N THR A 754 9.40 -32.20 -32.91
CA THR A 754 9.28 -31.75 -34.30
C THR A 754 9.34 -30.25 -34.44
N THR A 755 8.61 -29.44 -33.67
CA THR A 755 8.60 -27.97 -33.88
C THR A 755 9.95 -27.30 -33.62
N ILE A 756 10.65 -27.68 -32.54
CA ILE A 756 11.99 -27.13 -32.24
C ILE A 756 13.02 -27.62 -33.27
N CYS A 757 13.00 -28.91 -33.63
CA CYS A 757 13.86 -29.43 -34.67
C CYS A 757 13.52 -28.86 -36.04
N ASP A 758 12.25 -28.63 -36.37
CA ASP A 758 11.78 -28.08 -37.65
C ASP A 758 12.16 -26.61 -37.78
N THR A 759 12.08 -25.82 -36.71
CA THR A 759 12.59 -24.44 -36.69
C THR A 759 14.12 -24.43 -36.81
N LEU A 760 14.84 -25.28 -36.06
CA LEU A 760 16.29 -25.42 -36.18
C LEU A 760 16.70 -25.93 -37.58
N ASN A 761 15.95 -26.86 -38.18
CA ASN A 761 16.10 -27.37 -39.54
C ASN A 761 15.85 -26.26 -40.58
N GLN A 762 14.80 -25.45 -40.37
CA GLN A 762 14.38 -24.36 -41.25
C GLN A 762 15.41 -23.22 -41.30
N PHE A 763 16.17 -23.02 -40.22
CA PHE A 763 17.35 -22.15 -40.18
C PHE A 763 18.67 -22.88 -40.52
N ASN A 764 18.62 -24.15 -40.93
CA ASN A 764 19.78 -24.96 -41.31
C ASN A 764 20.81 -25.15 -40.16
N ILE A 765 20.33 -25.31 -38.94
CA ILE A 765 21.08 -25.31 -37.67
C ILE A 765 21.51 -26.73 -37.21
N ASN A 766 21.31 -27.78 -38.02
CA ASN A 766 21.63 -29.17 -37.64
C ASN A 766 23.10 -29.49 -37.32
N GLY A 767 24.03 -28.57 -37.63
CA GLY A 767 25.45 -28.69 -37.26
C GLY A 767 25.75 -28.44 -35.78
N LEU A 768 24.75 -28.15 -34.95
CA LEU A 768 24.97 -27.72 -33.55
C LEU A 768 25.12 -28.85 -32.54
N ASN A 769 24.95 -30.13 -32.88
CA ASN A 769 25.29 -31.21 -31.94
C ASN A 769 26.79 -31.20 -31.62
N ASP A 770 27.64 -31.07 -32.64
CA ASP A 770 29.09 -30.97 -32.48
C ASP A 770 29.51 -29.64 -31.84
N VAL A 771 28.80 -28.54 -32.15
CA VAL A 771 29.09 -27.21 -31.57
C VAL A 771 28.60 -27.10 -30.14
N SER A 772 27.44 -27.67 -29.80
CA SER A 772 26.92 -27.72 -28.43
C SER A 772 27.76 -28.67 -27.59
N GLN A 773 28.22 -29.79 -28.14
CA GLN A 773 29.18 -30.68 -27.48
C GLN A 773 30.55 -30.00 -27.29
N TYR A 774 31.02 -29.23 -28.28
CA TYR A 774 32.25 -28.44 -28.18
C TYR A 774 32.15 -27.29 -27.17
N VAL A 775 31.04 -26.54 -27.19
CA VAL A 775 30.70 -25.52 -26.18
C VAL A 775 30.60 -26.17 -24.81
N PHE A 776 29.97 -27.34 -24.71
CA PHE A 776 29.89 -28.11 -23.48
C PHE A 776 31.27 -28.50 -22.98
N ASP A 777 32.15 -29.01 -23.83
CA ASP A 777 33.51 -29.38 -23.45
C ASP A 777 34.37 -28.16 -23.09
N ILE A 778 34.13 -27.00 -23.70
CA ILE A 778 34.77 -25.71 -23.34
C ILE A 778 34.24 -25.19 -22.01
N LEU A 779 32.92 -25.10 -21.86
CA LEU A 779 32.27 -24.65 -20.64
C LEU A 779 32.64 -25.57 -19.49
N LYS A 780 32.73 -26.89 -19.71
CA LYS A 780 33.19 -27.90 -18.75
C LYS A 780 34.70 -27.89 -18.49
N LYS A 781 35.53 -27.44 -19.43
CA LYS A 781 36.98 -27.22 -19.21
C LYS A 781 37.26 -25.91 -18.47
N ASN A 782 36.46 -24.87 -18.74
CA ASN A 782 36.58 -23.54 -18.13
C ASN A 782 35.84 -23.43 -16.79
N SER A 783 34.73 -24.16 -16.63
CA SER A 783 34.20 -24.56 -15.34
C SER A 783 35.07 -25.73 -14.89
N ARG A 784 36.19 -25.43 -14.23
CA ARG A 784 36.66 -26.41 -13.24
C ARG A 784 35.42 -26.83 -12.43
N LEU A 785 35.29 -28.10 -12.07
CA LEU A 785 34.45 -28.45 -10.93
C LEU A 785 34.99 -27.58 -9.77
N ILE A 786 34.48 -26.35 -9.64
CA ILE A 786 34.90 -25.43 -8.61
C ILE A 786 34.23 -26.01 -7.39
N ASN A 787 35.01 -26.80 -6.67
CA ASN A 787 34.64 -27.26 -5.37
C ASN A 787 34.68 -26.03 -4.46
N TYR A 788 33.53 -25.37 -4.30
CA TYR A 788 33.37 -24.19 -3.45
C TYR A 788 33.50 -24.50 -1.94
N SER A 789 33.96 -25.70 -1.57
CA SER A 789 34.29 -26.01 -0.18
C SER A 789 35.43 -25.16 0.40
N PHE A 790 36.25 -24.47 -0.43
CA PHE A 790 37.49 -23.83 0.03
C PHE A 790 37.98 -22.54 -0.68
N ARG A 791 37.20 -21.85 -1.54
CA ARG A 791 37.71 -20.66 -2.26
C ARG A 791 37.38 -19.32 -1.58
N THR A 792 38.39 -18.47 -1.44
CA THR A 792 38.32 -17.07 -0.99
C THR A 792 37.74 -16.15 -2.07
N GLU A 793 37.09 -15.06 -1.66
CA GLU A 793 36.34 -14.09 -2.49
C GLU A 793 37.10 -13.56 -3.72
N ASN A 794 38.43 -13.48 -3.66
CA ASN A 794 39.28 -13.03 -4.78
C ASN A 794 39.14 -13.91 -6.04
N ASP A 795 38.83 -15.20 -5.91
CA ASP A 795 38.67 -16.11 -7.05
C ASP A 795 37.33 -15.92 -7.81
N ILE A 796 36.32 -15.32 -7.15
CA ILE A 796 34.99 -15.07 -7.75
C ILE A 796 35.05 -13.79 -8.61
N ALA A 797 35.78 -12.77 -8.16
CA ALA A 797 36.06 -11.56 -8.92
C ALA A 797 36.85 -11.87 -10.22
N GLU A 798 37.78 -12.82 -10.19
CA GLU A 798 38.49 -13.29 -11.38
C GLU A 798 37.58 -14.03 -12.39
N GLU A 799 36.49 -14.69 -11.97
CA GLU A 799 35.59 -15.41 -12.89
C GLU A 799 34.65 -14.46 -13.66
N PHE A 800 34.21 -13.38 -13.02
CA PHE A 800 33.25 -12.42 -13.57
C PHE A 800 33.87 -11.12 -14.11
N GLY A 801 35.17 -10.90 -13.89
CA GLY A 801 35.88 -9.69 -14.31
C GLY A 801 35.54 -8.48 -13.44
N LEU A 802 36.51 -7.60 -13.24
CA LEU A 802 36.36 -6.33 -12.49
C LEU A 802 35.56 -5.27 -13.28
N ASP A 803 34.51 -5.66 -13.99
CA ASP A 803 33.63 -4.73 -14.71
C ASP A 803 32.46 -4.28 -13.81
N GLU A 804 32.75 -4.00 -12.53
CA GLU A 804 31.92 -3.08 -11.75
C GLU A 804 32.22 -1.67 -12.26
N GLU A 805 31.50 -1.23 -13.31
CA GLU A 805 31.38 0.20 -13.58
C GLU A 805 30.63 0.82 -12.39
N ASN A 806 31.41 1.19 -11.36
CA ASN A 806 31.04 1.84 -10.10
C ASN A 806 29.72 2.62 -10.17
N ASP A 807 28.70 2.13 -9.48
CA ASP A 807 27.42 2.82 -9.29
C ASP A 807 27.48 3.83 -8.11
N ASP A 808 28.66 4.03 -7.51
CA ASP A 808 28.82 4.64 -6.18
C ASP A 808 29.38 6.07 -6.14
N ASN A 809 29.70 6.71 -7.27
CA ASN A 809 30.37 8.03 -7.26
C ASN A 809 29.43 9.23 -7.46
N ASP A 810 28.44 9.43 -6.58
CA ASP A 810 27.62 10.65 -6.60
C ASP A 810 27.26 11.15 -5.18
N VAL A 811 28.26 11.31 -4.30
CA VAL A 811 28.10 12.04 -3.03
C VAL A 811 29.20 13.09 -2.86
N ASP A 812 29.04 14.22 -3.55
CA ASP A 812 29.86 15.41 -3.31
C ASP A 812 29.54 16.06 -1.96
N THR A 813 30.59 16.50 -1.26
CA THR A 813 30.59 16.92 0.15
C THR A 813 30.70 18.43 0.28
N TYR A 814 29.70 19.15 0.83
CA TYR A 814 29.83 20.58 1.17
C TYR A 814 29.01 21.02 2.40
N ALA A 815 29.42 22.19 2.93
CA ALA A 815 29.39 22.71 4.31
C ALA A 815 28.01 23.10 4.92
N PRO A 816 27.93 23.33 6.26
CA PRO A 816 26.69 23.34 7.04
C PRO A 816 26.08 24.74 7.24
N ASP A 817 24.76 24.82 7.45
CA ASP A 817 24.09 25.96 8.10
C ASP A 817 22.80 25.59 8.87
N GLN A 818 22.39 26.53 9.72
CA GLN A 818 21.82 26.49 11.09
C GLN A 818 20.37 26.00 11.35
N PRO A 819 19.99 25.73 12.64
CA PRO A 819 18.70 25.15 13.02
C PRO A 819 17.56 26.17 13.18
N ILE A 820 16.33 25.74 12.93
CA ILE A 820 15.10 26.47 13.22
C ILE A 820 14.39 25.80 14.40
N ASP A 821 14.08 26.61 15.42
CA ASP A 821 13.40 26.27 16.67
C ASP A 821 11.99 25.68 16.49
N GLU A 822 11.59 24.78 17.40
CA GLU A 822 10.18 24.44 17.60
C GLU A 822 9.81 24.37 19.10
N PHE A 823 8.59 24.85 19.36
CA PHE A 823 8.06 25.45 20.59
C PHE A 823 7.79 24.51 21.78
N LEU A 824 7.76 25.17 22.96
CA LEU A 824 7.44 24.70 24.32
C LEU A 824 6.02 24.11 24.48
N PHE A 825 5.92 23.10 25.35
CA PHE A 825 4.79 22.91 26.28
C PHE A 825 5.33 22.38 27.61
N ASP A 826 4.95 23.06 28.69
CA ASP A 826 5.17 22.73 30.11
C ASP A 826 4.17 21.67 30.59
N CYS A 827 4.61 20.77 31.48
CA CYS A 827 3.72 20.12 32.45
C CYS A 827 4.49 19.70 33.71
N GLN A 828 3.78 19.85 34.83
CA GLN A 828 4.25 19.93 36.21
C GLN A 828 4.65 18.58 36.81
N ASN A 829 5.44 18.68 37.88
CA ASN A 829 6.03 17.61 38.67
C ASN A 829 4.99 16.74 39.39
N ASP A 830 5.18 15.43 39.34
CA ASP A 830 4.86 14.52 40.45
C ASP A 830 5.95 13.44 40.54
N THR A 831 6.57 13.37 41.72
CA THR A 831 7.64 12.44 42.09
C THR A 831 7.07 11.07 42.43
N MET A 832 7.59 10.02 41.81
CA MET A 832 7.44 8.63 42.25
C MET A 832 8.83 7.98 42.32
N SER A 833 9.13 7.38 43.47
CA SER A 833 10.37 6.63 43.72
C SER A 833 10.30 5.24 43.10
N ASP A 834 11.42 4.78 42.52
CA ASP A 834 12.09 3.52 42.85
C ASP A 834 13.03 3.02 41.73
N ASP A 835 14.01 2.24 42.22
CA ASP A 835 15.06 1.42 41.59
C ASP A 835 16.36 2.14 41.14
N GLU A 836 17.38 2.01 42.00
CA GLU A 836 18.72 2.61 41.91
C GLU A 836 19.75 1.81 41.07
N GLU A 837 19.42 0.66 40.48
CA GLU A 837 20.46 -0.22 39.91
C GLU A 837 20.99 0.13 38.50
N ASP A 838 20.44 1.13 37.80
CA ASP A 838 20.80 1.41 36.40
C ASP A 838 21.07 2.89 36.11
N ILE A 839 22.04 3.53 36.79
CA ILE A 839 22.30 4.96 36.62
C ILE A 839 23.76 5.27 36.26
N LEU A 840 23.97 5.86 35.08
CA LEU A 840 25.29 6.21 34.54
C LEU A 840 25.78 7.59 35.02
N ASN A 841 26.97 7.70 35.61
CA ASN A 841 27.60 8.99 35.95
C ASN A 841 28.24 9.65 34.72
N THR A 842 27.71 10.78 34.23
CA THR A 842 28.31 11.53 33.09
C THR A 842 28.31 13.05 33.30
N LEU A 843 29.27 13.73 32.66
CA LEU A 843 29.44 15.19 32.70
C LEU A 843 28.48 15.90 31.72
N LYS A 844 28.01 17.10 32.10
CA LYS A 844 27.05 17.92 31.33
C LYS A 844 27.51 18.27 29.91
N SER A 845 28.82 18.35 29.68
CA SER A 845 29.43 18.61 28.38
C SER A 845 29.06 17.58 27.30
N ASN A 846 28.74 16.34 27.68
CA ASN A 846 28.48 15.24 26.75
C ASN A 846 27.10 15.32 26.06
N PHE A 847 26.21 16.21 26.50
CA PHE A 847 24.81 16.31 26.02
C PHE A 847 24.44 17.74 25.55
N ASN A 848 25.43 18.53 25.13
CA ASN A 848 25.19 19.89 24.63
C ASN A 848 24.20 19.88 23.44
N GLY A 849 23.16 20.72 23.53
CA GLY A 849 22.13 20.87 22.48
C GLY A 849 20.94 19.89 22.56
N ILE A 850 20.80 19.12 23.65
CA ILE A 850 19.70 18.15 23.81
C ILE A 850 18.77 18.54 24.95
N ARG A 851 17.47 18.32 24.76
CA ARG A 851 16.47 18.45 25.81
C ARG A 851 16.58 17.28 26.80
N ILE A 852 16.90 17.61 28.03
CA ILE A 852 17.03 16.70 29.17
C ILE A 852 15.84 16.95 30.10
N LEU A 853 15.19 15.90 30.57
CA LEU A 853 14.00 15.98 31.42
C LEU A 853 14.29 15.51 32.84
N ASP A 854 13.63 16.14 33.80
CA ASP A 854 13.77 15.81 35.22
C ASP A 854 12.82 14.70 35.64
N ASN A 855 11.59 14.73 35.09
CA ASN A 855 10.55 13.72 35.27
C ASN A 855 9.97 13.33 33.91
N ILE A 856 9.47 12.10 33.82
CA ILE A 856 8.82 11.56 32.62
C ILE A 856 7.55 10.80 33.00
N ASN A 857 6.56 10.79 32.10
CA ASN A 857 5.38 9.94 32.25
C ASN A 857 5.82 8.46 32.38
N PRO A 858 5.40 7.72 33.42
CA PRO A 858 5.74 6.30 33.61
C PRO A 858 5.46 5.42 32.39
N GLU A 859 4.40 5.72 31.63
CA GLU A 859 4.03 4.98 30.42
C GLU A 859 5.08 5.10 29.29
N LEU A 860 5.84 6.19 29.29
CA LEU A 860 6.86 6.47 28.27
C LEU A 860 8.28 6.07 28.73
N LYS A 861 8.46 5.51 29.93
CA LYS A 861 9.76 5.19 30.54
C LYS A 861 10.69 4.41 29.60
N ARG A 862 10.16 3.52 28.76
CA ARG A 862 10.92 2.71 27.80
C ARG A 862 11.58 3.52 26.68
N SER A 863 11.04 4.70 26.34
CA SER A 863 11.55 5.57 25.28
C SER A 863 12.62 6.56 25.75
N TYR A 864 13.04 6.47 27.01
CA TYR A 864 14.06 7.32 27.61
C TYR A 864 15.20 6.49 28.18
N PHE A 865 16.40 7.06 28.17
CA PHE A 865 17.55 6.60 28.94
C PHE A 865 17.58 7.35 30.28
N LYS A 866 17.92 6.64 31.36
CA LYS A 866 18.18 7.21 32.68
C LYS A 866 19.67 7.56 32.78
N VAL A 867 20.00 8.81 33.11
CA VAL A 867 21.37 9.32 33.16
C VAL A 867 21.58 10.10 34.46
N LYS A 868 22.70 9.89 35.17
CA LYS A 868 23.09 10.68 36.34
C LYS A 868 23.95 11.85 35.87
N MET A 869 23.49 13.06 36.12
CA MET A 869 24.21 14.30 35.81
C MET A 869 24.28 15.15 37.07
N ASN A 870 25.50 15.45 37.52
CA ASN A 870 25.76 16.24 38.73
C ASN A 870 24.91 15.77 39.93
N GLU A 871 24.97 14.46 40.23
CA GLU A 871 24.23 13.79 41.33
C GLU A 871 22.70 13.72 41.18
N SER A 872 22.11 14.37 40.18
CA SER A 872 20.68 14.30 39.87
C SER A 872 20.38 13.29 38.75
N ILE A 873 19.27 12.56 38.90
CA ILE A 873 18.76 11.66 37.86
C ILE A 873 18.05 12.51 36.80
N LYS A 874 18.38 12.26 35.53
CA LYS A 874 17.79 12.92 34.37
C LYS A 874 17.42 11.89 33.31
N TYR A 875 16.52 12.28 32.40
CA TYR A 875 16.01 11.44 31.33
C TYR A 875 16.29 12.05 29.95
N VAL A 876 16.80 11.22 29.04
CA VAL A 876 17.10 11.61 27.65
C VAL A 876 16.30 10.72 26.70
N HIS A 877 15.51 11.32 25.81
CA HIS A 877 14.73 10.54 24.84
C HIS A 877 15.66 9.81 23.86
N LYS A 878 15.37 8.53 23.57
CA LYS A 878 16.22 7.68 22.71
C LYS A 878 16.41 8.23 21.29
N GLN A 879 15.40 8.88 20.74
CA GLN A 879 15.53 9.57 19.44
C GLN A 879 16.51 10.76 19.50
N SER A 880 16.54 11.50 20.61
CA SER A 880 17.46 12.62 20.80
C SER A 880 18.89 12.11 21.02
N ALA A 881 19.04 10.97 21.68
CA ALA A 881 20.33 10.27 21.80
C ALA A 881 20.88 9.83 20.43
N CYS A 882 20.04 9.35 19.51
CA CYS A 882 20.48 9.06 18.13
C CYS A 882 21.01 10.32 17.44
N TRP A 883 20.31 11.44 17.61
CA TRP A 883 20.70 12.70 17.00
C TRP A 883 22.08 13.18 17.50
N LEU A 884 22.35 13.02 18.81
CA LEU A 884 23.65 13.31 19.42
C LEU A 884 24.80 12.56 18.72
N LEU A 885 24.63 11.25 18.54
CA LEU A 885 25.65 10.37 17.98
C LEU A 885 25.82 10.58 16.46
N SER A 886 24.79 11.08 15.79
CA SER A 886 24.81 11.37 14.35
C SER A 886 25.54 12.66 13.94
N ASN A 887 25.91 13.54 14.89
CA ASN A 887 26.45 14.88 14.59
C ASN A 887 27.83 14.90 13.90
N ASN A 888 28.49 13.75 13.73
CA ASN A 888 29.75 13.63 12.98
C ASN A 888 29.58 13.28 11.49
N ILE A 889 28.35 13.09 10.98
CA ILE A 889 28.13 12.60 9.60
C ILE A 889 27.15 13.51 8.85
N THR A 890 27.52 13.82 7.60
CA THR A 890 26.87 14.77 6.69
C THR A 890 25.36 14.59 6.56
N LYS A 891 24.61 15.64 6.91
CA LYS A 891 23.15 15.70 6.71
C LYS A 891 22.85 16.04 5.25
N LEU A 892 22.57 15.04 4.41
CA LEU A 892 22.00 15.29 3.09
C LEU A 892 20.58 15.87 3.24
N SER A 893 20.37 17.07 2.68
CA SER A 893 19.06 17.72 2.58
C SER A 893 18.11 16.93 1.68
N ASN A 894 16.85 16.78 2.10
CA ASN A 894 15.80 16.11 1.31
C ASN A 894 15.16 17.00 0.23
N GLY A 895 15.62 18.25 0.06
CA GLY A 895 15.01 19.23 -0.84
C GLY A 895 15.53 19.17 -2.28
N ARG A 896 14.63 19.06 -3.26
CA ARG A 896 14.95 19.18 -4.70
C ARG A 896 15.37 20.61 -5.09
N LEU A 897 14.88 21.63 -4.36
CA LEU A 897 15.17 23.06 -4.59
C LEU A 897 16.63 23.44 -4.26
N SER A 898 17.23 22.81 -3.25
CA SER A 898 18.60 23.09 -2.82
C SER A 898 19.64 22.66 -3.86
N ARG A 899 19.35 21.59 -4.62
CA ARG A 899 20.23 21.09 -5.71
C ARG A 899 20.26 22.03 -6.92
N VAL A 900 19.17 22.76 -7.19
CA VAL A 900 19.06 23.63 -8.37
C VAL A 900 19.67 25.01 -8.09
N MET A 901 19.58 25.54 -6.87
CA MET A 901 20.20 26.84 -6.53
C MET A 901 21.74 26.77 -6.42
N GLN A 902 22.31 25.63 -6.02
CA GLN A 902 23.77 25.46 -5.90
C GLN A 902 24.49 25.24 -7.24
N GLN A 903 23.78 24.85 -8.31
CA GLN A 903 24.36 24.77 -9.65
C GLN A 903 24.64 26.15 -10.27
N THR A 904 23.96 27.20 -9.79
CA THR A 904 24.12 28.57 -10.32
C THR A 904 25.29 29.35 -9.70
N THR A 905 25.85 28.91 -8.58
CA THR A 905 26.95 29.64 -7.88
C THR A 905 28.36 29.17 -8.24
N ASN A 906 28.51 28.08 -9.02
CA ASN A 906 29.83 27.56 -9.44
C ASN A 906 30.23 27.95 -10.87
N ASN A 907 29.55 28.93 -11.48
CA ASN A 907 29.90 29.50 -12.79
C ASN A 907 30.14 31.01 -12.73
N ASN A 908 30.87 31.51 -11.72
CA ASN A 908 31.52 32.81 -11.73
C ASN A 908 32.89 32.74 -11.04
#